data_AF-A0A6A6EUE6-F1
#
_entry.id   AF-A0A6A6EUE6-F1
#
_cell.length_a   1.000
_cell.length_b   1.000
_cell.length_c   1.000
_cell.angle_alpha   90.00
_cell.angle_beta   90.00
_cell.angle_gamma   90.00
#
_symmetry.space_group_name_H-M   'P 1'
#
loop_
_entity.id
_entity.type
_entity.pdbx_description
1 polymer ?
#
loop_
_entity_poly.entity_id
_entity_poly.type
_entity_poly.pdbx_seq_one_letter_code
_entity_poly.pdbx_strand_id
1 'polypeptide(L)'
;MDFAKLMNAQINKSKESAPPESSEKKYLKRSEVEAQRQAAYLAEQEAAETARREKLEKKRKAEEEEAEREAERREKRRRLAEESKRKRELEEEEEERQRRKRLGLPELPPKKKDEEDEGTPVPEEEDIEDEELVKKLRALDEPTRLFGESHKQRLRRYKRLIGAESLAAIMTDGPIPTTLRLVPEKDMKVGLKLPLDKEGKEFLFRQLASYFTMVLKEWDIALAQRSDEVKTSYQGKQAYTAMVQARENMRPLFKKLEKGDVEDGILEPVVEIVNAAQERRYVDANDGYLRLSIGKAAWPIGVTMESYFTYPPEPESPVNHDILFRPGVAPDGSDTFTPRTLIYDLKDAFGSMRKVNALYEPEGDGSLEGNEMWSSKPIIQRSQPIHPSSYQTHLEAGLEPPPLSTSTVRYWSDYSRVYYHPKSLIQLSEFEVNDKLMPFEKWEVGMELFEKLEREVDLVDRDLRPFVEECDGMQGLQIVTGIDDAWGGWVSGWLERLRDEYGKLSIWIWGLGEQGGDITVPREKRLQQISNSARSLHMLAEQSSVYIPVSNSPVKLPSYVSMDTNSPWHIGAVQAVALESMTMPSRLRSSDGRRGTLVDMEETLNSTGKRRIAKLGLSVADPGVLDGKSEASIAEAEKAGSMTSHRDESGNNNQLAEFDMDVFTKDYKIASTKGRKKDHIFGRAETSRGEWNVSEDGRGGDRRDRFNEEPAVQRFSAPLLFPLLDSFPSVFNVGSGQSKKLAVYSGLTTSTAVADQVRSLERIVRRMVSLDERETLCNGLQVIAEEYDEGWDSGSQSEEDD
;
A
#
# COMPACT_ATOMS: atom_id res chain seq x y z
N MET A 1 24.25 -18.54 -57.07
CA MET A 1 23.29 -19.46 -56.45
C MET A 1 23.29 -20.74 -57.28
N ASP A 2 24.03 -21.74 -56.82
CA ASP A 2 24.42 -22.90 -57.62
C ASP A 2 23.41 -24.05 -57.42
N PHE A 3 22.51 -24.23 -58.37
CA PHE A 3 21.39 -25.18 -58.31
C PHE A 3 21.88 -26.65 -58.15
N ALA A 4 23.11 -26.92 -58.59
CA ALA A 4 23.77 -28.22 -58.42
C ALA A 4 24.08 -28.53 -56.95
N LYS A 5 24.42 -27.51 -56.13
CA LYS A 5 24.65 -27.71 -54.69
C LYS A 5 23.36 -27.96 -53.92
N LEU A 6 22.26 -27.35 -54.33
CA LEU A 6 20.93 -27.58 -53.74
C LEU A 6 20.40 -28.98 -54.07
N MET A 7 20.54 -29.43 -55.32
CA MET A 7 20.17 -30.81 -55.71
C MET A 7 21.04 -31.86 -55.01
N ASN A 8 22.35 -31.64 -54.86
CA ASN A 8 23.20 -32.58 -54.12
C ASN A 8 22.86 -32.63 -52.63
N ALA A 9 22.48 -31.51 -52.03
CA ALA A 9 22.02 -31.47 -50.64
C ALA A 9 20.69 -32.24 -50.47
N GLN A 10 19.79 -32.18 -51.46
CA GLN A 10 18.51 -32.89 -51.43
C GLN A 10 18.65 -34.39 -51.70
N ILE A 11 19.60 -34.79 -52.55
CA ILE A 11 19.92 -36.21 -52.83
C ILE A 11 20.66 -36.86 -51.65
N ASN A 12 21.53 -36.12 -50.96
CA ASN A 12 22.19 -36.65 -49.76
C ASN A 12 21.19 -36.79 -48.59
N LYS A 13 20.23 -35.88 -48.47
CA LYS A 13 19.19 -35.95 -47.44
C LYS A 13 18.21 -37.13 -47.64
N SER A 14 18.02 -37.61 -48.87
CA SER A 14 17.20 -38.80 -49.16
C SER A 14 17.96 -40.12 -49.07
N LYS A 15 19.30 -40.10 -48.95
CA LYS A 15 20.13 -41.31 -48.75
C LYS A 15 20.35 -41.67 -47.28
N GLU A 16 20.13 -40.75 -46.34
CA GLU A 16 20.29 -41.01 -44.90
C GLU A 16 19.01 -41.51 -44.20
N SER A 17 17.89 -41.65 -44.92
CA SER A 17 16.64 -42.19 -44.39
C SER A 17 16.32 -43.61 -44.91
N ALA A 18 17.32 -44.49 -44.96
CA ALA A 18 17.11 -45.93 -45.05
C ALA A 18 17.52 -46.55 -43.70
N PRO A 19 16.60 -47.14 -42.92
CA PRO A 19 16.96 -47.77 -41.66
C PRO A 19 17.87 -48.98 -41.93
N PRO A 20 18.90 -49.24 -41.11
CA PRO A 20 19.64 -50.49 -41.22
C PRO A 20 18.69 -51.64 -40.85
N GLU A 21 18.69 -52.69 -41.67
CA GLU A 21 18.09 -53.98 -41.33
C GLU A 21 18.71 -54.48 -40.02
N SER A 22 18.02 -54.24 -38.91
CA SER A 22 18.31 -54.88 -37.64
C SER A 22 17.32 -56.01 -37.47
N SER A 23 17.85 -57.23 -37.44
CA SER A 23 17.12 -58.43 -37.10
C SER A 23 16.49 -58.26 -35.71
N GLU A 24 15.19 -57.95 -35.65
CA GLU A 24 14.43 -57.94 -34.39
C GLU A 24 14.47 -59.34 -33.78
N LYS A 25 15.35 -59.52 -32.79
CA LYS A 25 15.34 -60.73 -31.96
C LYS A 25 14.04 -60.70 -31.16
N LYS A 26 13.14 -61.63 -31.49
CA LYS A 26 11.82 -61.83 -30.86
C LYS A 26 11.85 -62.03 -29.33
N TYR A 27 13.03 -62.17 -28.72
CA TYR A 27 13.24 -62.24 -27.28
C TYR A 27 14.50 -61.43 -26.90
N LEU A 28 14.32 -60.32 -26.18
CA LEU A 28 15.37 -59.53 -25.53
C LEU A 28 15.45 -59.94 -24.06
N LYS A 29 16.65 -60.17 -23.52
CA LYS A 29 16.83 -60.49 -22.09
C LYS A 29 16.53 -59.23 -21.27
N ARG A 30 15.85 -59.38 -20.12
CA ARG A 30 15.52 -58.26 -19.21
C ARG A 30 16.73 -57.38 -18.88
N SER A 31 17.91 -57.96 -18.72
CA SER A 31 19.17 -57.23 -18.47
C SER A 31 19.57 -56.28 -19.59
N GLU A 32 19.25 -56.61 -20.84
CA GLU A 32 19.58 -55.78 -22.01
C GLU A 32 18.60 -54.61 -22.14
N VAL A 33 17.32 -54.82 -21.81
CA VAL A 33 16.29 -53.76 -21.79
C VAL A 33 16.55 -52.76 -20.65
N GLU A 34 17.00 -53.24 -19.50
CA GLU A 34 17.30 -52.41 -18.34
C GLU A 34 18.60 -51.61 -18.55
N ALA A 35 19.62 -52.22 -19.17
CA ALA A 35 20.81 -51.52 -19.61
C ALA A 35 20.51 -50.44 -20.67
N GLN A 36 19.59 -50.71 -21.61
CA GLN A 36 19.14 -49.71 -22.58
C GLN A 36 18.39 -48.55 -21.91
N ARG A 37 17.55 -48.80 -20.90
CA ARG A 37 16.90 -47.73 -20.13
C ARG A 37 17.90 -46.88 -19.35
N GLN A 38 18.88 -47.51 -18.70
CA GLN A 38 19.93 -46.80 -17.97
C GLN A 38 20.80 -45.95 -18.90
N ALA A 39 21.16 -46.48 -20.07
CA ALA A 39 21.91 -45.74 -21.08
C ALA A 39 21.11 -44.55 -21.64
N ALA A 40 19.81 -44.74 -21.91
CA ALA A 40 18.93 -43.65 -22.35
C ALA A 40 18.79 -42.55 -21.29
N TYR A 41 18.65 -42.94 -20.02
CA TYR A 41 18.55 -42.00 -18.90
C TYR A 41 19.83 -41.17 -18.69
N LEU A 42 21.00 -41.82 -18.80
CA LEU A 42 22.29 -41.12 -18.70
C LEU A 42 22.52 -40.18 -19.89
N ALA A 43 22.15 -40.61 -21.10
CA ALA A 43 22.22 -39.75 -22.28
C ALA A 43 21.29 -38.52 -22.18
N GLU A 44 20.11 -38.69 -21.59
CA GLU A 44 19.17 -37.59 -21.34
C GLU A 44 19.70 -36.61 -20.28
N GLN A 45 20.35 -37.11 -19.21
CA GLN A 45 21.01 -36.25 -18.21
C GLN A 45 22.17 -35.45 -18.80
N GLU A 46 23.04 -36.08 -19.61
CA GLU A 46 24.16 -35.39 -20.27
C GLU A 46 23.67 -34.35 -21.28
N ALA A 47 22.58 -34.65 -22.02
CA ALA A 47 21.95 -33.69 -22.92
C ALA A 47 21.35 -32.48 -22.16
N ALA A 48 20.74 -32.73 -21.00
CA ALA A 48 20.20 -31.65 -20.16
C ALA A 48 21.31 -30.77 -19.55
N GLU A 49 22.44 -31.35 -19.14
CA GLU A 49 23.58 -30.59 -18.59
C GLU A 49 24.26 -29.74 -19.67
N THR A 50 24.48 -30.32 -20.86
CA THR A 50 25.05 -29.59 -22.00
C THR A 50 24.14 -28.44 -22.45
N ALA A 51 22.82 -28.65 -22.52
CA ALA A 51 21.86 -27.59 -22.83
C ALA A 51 21.84 -26.47 -21.77
N ARG A 52 22.02 -26.78 -20.48
CA ARG A 52 22.17 -25.77 -19.41
C ARG A 52 23.46 -24.96 -19.57
N ARG A 53 24.58 -25.61 -19.89
CA ARG A 53 25.86 -24.92 -20.13
C ARG A 53 25.78 -24.00 -21.34
N GLU A 54 25.18 -24.44 -22.44
CA GLU A 54 25.01 -23.62 -23.64
C GLU A 54 24.09 -22.41 -23.38
N LYS A 55 23.03 -22.56 -22.58
CA LYS A 55 22.17 -21.43 -22.17
C LYS A 55 22.94 -20.41 -21.33
N LEU A 56 23.79 -20.86 -20.40
CA LEU A 56 24.62 -19.97 -19.57
C LEU A 56 25.66 -19.22 -20.41
N GLU A 57 26.30 -19.89 -21.38
CA GLU A 57 27.25 -19.23 -22.28
C GLU A 57 26.58 -18.22 -23.20
N LYS A 58 25.40 -18.55 -23.75
CA LYS A 58 24.60 -17.59 -24.54
C LYS A 58 24.16 -16.39 -23.71
N LYS A 59 23.76 -16.59 -22.46
CA LYS A 59 23.40 -15.50 -21.54
C LYS A 59 24.59 -14.59 -21.26
N ARG A 60 25.75 -15.15 -20.93
CA ARG A 60 26.98 -14.37 -20.68
C ARG A 60 27.40 -13.55 -21.90
N LYS A 61 27.30 -14.15 -23.10
CA LYS A 61 27.62 -13.47 -24.36
C LYS A 61 26.63 -12.35 -24.68
N ALA A 62 25.35 -12.52 -24.38
CA ALA A 62 24.33 -11.47 -24.55
C ALA A 62 24.54 -10.30 -23.58
N GLU A 63 24.89 -10.58 -22.32
CA GLU A 63 25.20 -9.55 -21.31
C GLU A 63 26.46 -8.75 -21.69
N GLU A 64 27.49 -9.41 -22.24
CA GLU A 64 28.71 -8.74 -22.70
C GLU A 64 28.46 -7.82 -23.92
N GLU A 65 27.66 -8.29 -24.89
CA GLU A 65 27.28 -7.49 -26.08
C GLU A 65 26.35 -6.32 -25.73
N GLU A 66 25.46 -6.49 -24.75
CA GLU A 66 24.58 -5.43 -24.26
C GLU A 66 25.36 -4.34 -23.51
N ALA A 67 26.33 -4.73 -22.67
CA ALA A 67 27.22 -3.81 -21.97
C ALA A 67 28.08 -2.98 -22.95
N GLU A 68 28.55 -3.59 -24.04
CA GLU A 68 29.30 -2.89 -25.10
C GLU A 68 28.41 -1.86 -25.83
N ARG A 69 27.16 -2.23 -26.18
CA ARG A 69 26.17 -1.30 -26.75
C ARG A 69 25.79 -0.17 -25.80
N GLU A 70 25.79 -0.40 -24.50
CA GLU A 70 25.54 0.65 -23.50
C GLU A 70 26.72 1.62 -23.36
N ALA A 71 27.96 1.10 -23.39
CA ALA A 71 29.17 1.90 -23.41
C ALA A 71 29.24 2.82 -24.64
N GLU A 72 28.92 2.30 -25.83
CA GLU A 72 28.87 3.10 -27.05
C GLU A 72 27.79 4.22 -26.99
N ARG A 73 26.61 3.92 -26.44
CA ARG A 73 25.55 4.93 -26.23
C ARG A 73 26.00 6.02 -25.26
N ARG A 74 26.71 5.64 -24.20
CA ARG A 74 27.26 6.58 -23.20
C ARG A 74 28.34 7.48 -23.82
N GLU A 75 29.18 6.94 -24.69
CA GLU A 75 30.21 7.72 -25.39
C GLU A 75 29.63 8.68 -26.42
N LYS A 76 28.63 8.25 -27.22
CA LYS A 76 27.89 9.13 -28.14
C LYS A 76 27.20 10.28 -27.40
N ARG A 77 26.58 10.00 -26.25
CA ARG A 77 25.93 11.02 -25.41
C ARG A 77 26.96 12.02 -24.84
N ARG A 78 28.15 11.55 -24.44
CA ARG A 78 29.24 12.42 -23.99
C ARG A 78 29.73 13.35 -25.11
N ARG A 79 29.88 12.82 -26.33
CA ARG A 79 30.31 13.60 -27.50
C ARG A 79 29.30 14.68 -27.90
N LEU A 80 28.02 14.34 -27.94
CA LEU A 80 26.94 15.31 -28.23
C LEU A 80 26.83 16.40 -27.16
N ALA A 81 27.04 16.06 -25.88
CA ALA A 81 27.06 17.03 -24.79
C ALA A 81 28.25 18.00 -24.91
N GLU A 82 29.42 17.51 -25.32
CA GLU A 82 30.60 18.35 -25.54
C GLU A 82 30.44 19.29 -26.75
N GLU A 83 29.84 18.79 -27.85
CA GLU A 83 29.51 19.61 -29.02
C GLU A 83 28.43 20.66 -28.71
N SER A 84 27.41 20.31 -27.92
CA SER A 84 26.38 21.25 -27.44
C SER A 84 26.97 22.34 -26.56
N LYS A 85 27.90 22.00 -25.65
CA LYS A 85 28.54 22.97 -24.75
C LYS A 85 29.39 23.97 -25.54
N ARG A 86 30.17 23.52 -26.52
CA ARG A 86 30.97 24.40 -27.39
C ARG A 86 30.11 25.35 -28.21
N LYS A 87 28.94 24.90 -28.68
CA LYS A 87 28.01 25.76 -29.43
C LYS A 87 27.42 26.87 -28.55
N ARG A 88 27.10 26.54 -27.29
CA ARG A 88 26.55 27.49 -26.32
C ARG A 88 27.58 28.54 -25.87
N GLU A 89 28.84 28.13 -25.67
CA GLU A 89 29.94 29.05 -25.35
C GLU A 89 30.22 30.05 -26.49
N LEU A 90 30.15 29.61 -27.76
CA LEU A 90 30.30 30.50 -28.91
C LEU A 90 29.13 31.49 -29.06
N GLU A 91 27.89 31.05 -28.79
CA GLU A 91 26.70 31.90 -28.84
C GLU A 91 26.73 32.96 -27.72
N GLU A 92 27.14 32.59 -26.50
CA GLU A 92 27.34 33.51 -25.38
C GLU A 92 28.48 34.53 -25.66
N GLU A 93 29.58 34.11 -26.28
CA GLU A 93 30.67 35.01 -26.71
C GLU A 93 30.24 35.99 -27.81
N GLU A 94 29.39 35.57 -28.75
CA GLU A 94 28.84 36.44 -29.79
C GLU A 94 27.84 37.44 -29.22
N GLU A 95 26.99 37.03 -28.27
CA GLU A 95 26.08 37.90 -27.54
C GLU A 95 26.84 38.94 -26.70
N GLU A 96 27.92 38.56 -26.01
CA GLU A 96 28.72 39.50 -25.22
C GLU A 96 29.42 40.53 -26.14
N ARG A 97 29.90 40.09 -27.32
CA ARG A 97 30.50 40.97 -28.33
C ARG A 97 29.49 41.97 -28.90
N GLN A 98 28.27 41.52 -29.19
CA GLN A 98 27.18 42.40 -29.62
C GLN A 98 26.76 43.39 -28.53
N ARG A 99 26.72 42.94 -27.27
CA ARG A 99 26.35 43.78 -26.12
C ARG A 99 27.37 44.89 -25.90
N ARG A 100 28.66 44.60 -26.01
CA ARG A 100 29.75 45.61 -25.91
C ARG A 100 29.79 46.58 -27.08
N LYS A 101 29.47 46.12 -28.29
CA LYS A 101 29.33 46.99 -29.48
C LYS A 101 28.17 47.98 -29.36
N ARG A 102 27.06 47.59 -28.72
CA ARG A 102 25.94 48.50 -28.38
C ARG A 102 26.31 49.53 -27.30
N LEU A 103 27.26 49.20 -26.43
CA LEU A 103 27.73 50.05 -25.33
C LEU A 103 28.93 50.95 -25.70
N GLY A 104 29.47 50.84 -26.91
CA GLY A 104 30.54 51.72 -27.42
C GLY A 104 31.94 51.48 -26.84
N LEU A 105 32.21 50.28 -26.29
CA LEU A 105 33.55 49.90 -25.79
C LEU A 105 34.38 49.15 -26.88
N PRO A 106 35.72 49.29 -26.89
CA PRO A 106 36.60 48.64 -27.87
C PRO A 106 36.57 47.09 -27.82
N GLU A 107 36.71 46.44 -28.98
CA GLU A 107 36.70 44.97 -29.11
C GLU A 107 37.94 44.32 -28.46
N LEU A 108 37.73 43.19 -27.78
CA LEU A 108 38.81 42.40 -27.16
C LEU A 108 39.57 41.59 -28.23
N PRO A 109 40.91 41.53 -28.19
CA PRO A 109 41.69 40.70 -29.09
C PRO A 109 41.44 39.19 -28.84
N PRO A 110 41.58 38.33 -29.88
CA PRO A 110 41.35 36.90 -29.74
C PRO A 110 42.40 36.25 -28.82
N LYS A 111 41.95 35.48 -27.83
CA LYS A 111 42.82 34.70 -26.94
C LYS A 111 43.64 33.70 -27.77
N LYS A 112 44.97 33.78 -27.66
CA LYS A 112 45.85 32.68 -28.06
C LYS A 112 45.69 31.56 -27.04
N LYS A 113 45.39 30.36 -27.52
CA LYS A 113 45.47 29.11 -26.76
C LYS A 113 46.94 28.85 -26.47
N ASP A 114 47.41 29.27 -25.31
CA ASP A 114 48.42 28.63 -24.46
C ASP A 114 48.55 29.53 -23.24
N GLU A 115 48.40 28.95 -22.05
CA GLU A 115 48.32 29.61 -20.72
C GLU A 115 46.92 30.06 -20.26
N GLU A 116 46.11 29.10 -19.80
CA GLU A 116 44.99 29.37 -18.89
C GLU A 116 44.93 28.32 -17.78
N ASP A 117 45.52 28.64 -16.62
CA ASP A 117 44.97 28.23 -15.33
C ASP A 117 45.26 29.33 -14.29
N GLU A 118 44.66 30.51 -14.51
CA GLU A 118 44.46 31.51 -13.45
C GLU A 118 42.96 31.81 -13.32
N GLY A 119 42.28 30.95 -12.57
CA GLY A 119 40.96 31.23 -12.03
C GLY A 119 41.05 31.80 -10.62
N THR A 120 40.70 33.08 -10.50
CA THR A 120 40.19 33.82 -9.31
C THR A 120 41.07 33.93 -8.04
N PRO A 121 41.26 35.14 -7.46
CA PRO A 121 41.94 35.32 -6.18
C PRO A 121 41.18 34.64 -5.04
N VAL A 122 41.88 33.82 -4.26
CA VAL A 122 41.42 33.33 -2.97
C VAL A 122 41.68 34.45 -1.95
N PRO A 123 40.74 34.79 -1.04
CA PRO A 123 40.98 35.77 0.02
C PRO A 123 42.27 35.44 0.79
N GLU A 124 43.13 36.44 1.01
CA GLU A 124 44.48 36.30 1.59
C GLU A 124 44.52 35.71 3.01
N GLU A 125 43.37 35.46 3.66
CA GLU A 125 43.30 34.96 5.04
C GLU A 125 43.45 33.43 5.17
N GLU A 126 43.54 32.67 4.07
CA GLU A 126 43.52 31.20 4.09
C GLU A 126 44.67 30.47 3.37
N ASP A 127 45.69 31.19 2.91
CA ASP A 127 46.88 30.60 2.27
C ASP A 127 47.97 30.29 3.32
N ILE A 128 48.61 29.13 3.16
CA ILE A 128 49.71 28.68 4.03
C ILE A 128 50.93 28.60 3.11
N GLU A 129 52.01 29.29 3.46
CA GLU A 129 53.23 29.26 2.64
C GLU A 129 53.73 27.84 2.39
N ASP A 130 54.25 27.59 1.18
CA ASP A 130 54.73 26.29 0.72
C ASP A 130 55.68 25.61 1.72
N GLU A 131 56.57 26.39 2.36
CA GLU A 131 57.54 25.85 3.32
C GLU A 131 56.89 25.32 4.59
N GLU A 132 55.85 26.00 5.08
CA GLU A 132 55.07 25.52 6.23
C GLU A 132 54.21 24.33 5.86
N LEU A 133 53.57 24.36 4.69
CA LEU A 133 52.72 23.29 4.19
C LEU A 133 53.50 21.97 4.02
N VAL A 134 54.75 22.06 3.55
CA VAL A 134 55.66 20.91 3.42
C VAL A 134 56.07 20.37 4.79
N LYS A 135 56.37 21.23 5.78
CA LYS A 135 56.68 20.79 7.15
C LYS A 135 55.47 20.09 7.78
N LYS A 136 54.27 20.65 7.59
CA LYS A 136 53.01 20.12 8.13
C LYS A 136 52.63 18.77 7.47
N LEU A 137 52.84 18.61 6.16
CA LEU A 137 52.63 17.32 5.48
C LEU A 137 53.66 16.24 5.88
N ARG A 138 54.93 16.62 6.15
CA ARG A 138 55.92 15.68 6.72
C ARG A 138 55.57 15.24 8.14
N ALA A 139 54.98 16.13 8.94
CA ALA A 139 54.54 15.78 10.28
C ALA A 139 53.39 14.76 10.29
N LEU A 140 52.64 14.67 9.19
CA LEU A 140 51.56 13.70 8.95
C LEU A 140 52.03 12.43 8.20
N ASP A 141 53.34 12.22 8.03
CA ASP A 141 53.94 11.11 7.27
C ASP A 141 53.44 10.96 5.82
N GLU A 142 52.94 12.03 5.22
CA GLU A 142 52.41 12.05 3.87
C GLU A 142 53.43 12.61 2.85
N PRO A 143 53.42 12.16 1.58
CA PRO A 143 54.33 12.67 0.56
C PRO A 143 54.19 14.19 0.38
N THR A 144 55.30 14.91 0.42
CA THR A 144 55.31 16.39 0.40
C THR A 144 54.81 16.99 -0.92
N ARG A 145 54.91 16.24 -2.02
CA ARG A 145 54.41 16.64 -3.34
C ARG A 145 54.10 15.41 -4.19
N LEU A 146 52.90 15.34 -4.76
CA LEU A 146 52.54 14.33 -5.75
C LEU A 146 52.88 14.81 -7.18
N PHE A 147 53.07 13.87 -8.12
CA PHE A 147 53.43 14.19 -9.50
C PHE A 147 52.32 15.02 -10.17
N GLY A 148 52.66 16.20 -10.68
CA GLY A 148 51.71 17.13 -11.30
C GLY A 148 50.87 17.99 -10.33
N GLU A 149 51.09 17.90 -9.01
CA GLU A 149 50.30 18.63 -8.01
C GLU A 149 50.73 20.11 -7.89
N SER A 150 49.77 21.04 -8.02
CA SER A 150 49.96 22.49 -7.79
C SER A 150 49.85 22.88 -6.31
N HIS A 151 50.34 24.06 -5.90
CA HIS A 151 50.30 24.50 -4.49
C HIS A 151 48.88 24.51 -3.91
N LYS A 152 47.90 25.06 -4.65
CA LYS A 152 46.48 25.06 -4.25
C LYS A 152 45.92 23.63 -4.09
N GLN A 153 46.34 22.68 -4.93
CA GLN A 153 45.93 21.27 -4.82
C GLN A 153 46.57 20.60 -3.59
N ARG A 154 47.84 20.89 -3.31
CA ARG A 154 48.56 20.46 -2.11
C ARG A 154 47.91 21.00 -0.83
N LEU A 155 47.50 22.26 -0.83
CA LEU A 155 46.83 22.92 0.29
C LEU A 155 45.40 22.37 0.51
N ARG A 156 44.67 22.07 -0.56
CA ARG A 156 43.39 21.33 -0.49
C ARG A 156 43.56 19.90 0.03
N ARG A 157 44.64 19.21 -0.34
CA ARG A 157 44.96 17.88 0.20
C ARG A 157 45.28 17.95 1.68
N TYR A 158 46.10 18.90 2.12
CA TYR A 158 46.39 19.13 3.53
C TYR A 158 45.13 19.49 4.34
N LYS A 159 44.29 20.41 3.85
CA LYS A 159 42.99 20.74 4.49
C LYS A 159 42.06 19.53 4.55
N ARG A 160 42.07 18.66 3.53
CA ARG A 160 41.31 17.40 3.52
C ARG A 160 41.85 16.38 4.52
N LEU A 161 43.18 16.27 4.65
CA LEU A 161 43.83 15.36 5.59
C LEU A 161 43.59 15.81 7.03
N ILE A 162 43.68 17.11 7.33
CA ILE A 162 43.28 17.66 8.65
C ILE A 162 41.78 17.53 8.88
N GLY A 163 40.95 17.78 7.86
CA GLY A 163 39.50 17.57 7.97
C GLY A 163 39.15 16.12 8.26
N ALA A 164 39.86 15.16 7.64
CA ALA A 164 39.70 13.74 7.87
C ALA A 164 40.26 13.29 9.22
N GLU A 165 41.41 13.80 9.66
CA GLU A 165 41.98 13.52 10.99
C GLU A 165 41.17 14.15 12.11
N SER A 166 40.66 15.38 11.95
CA SER A 166 39.79 16.02 12.94
C SER A 166 38.44 15.33 13.03
N LEU A 167 37.85 14.89 11.91
CA LEU A 167 36.65 14.06 11.91
C LEU A 167 36.94 12.67 12.53
N ALA A 168 38.07 12.04 12.20
CA ALA A 168 38.46 10.75 12.78
C ALA A 168 38.82 10.84 14.27
N ALA A 169 39.36 11.97 14.74
CA ALA A 169 39.70 12.21 16.13
C ALA A 169 38.48 12.56 17.01
N ILE A 170 37.37 12.99 16.41
CA ILE A 170 36.09 13.28 17.11
C ILE A 170 35.17 12.04 17.12
N MET A 171 35.34 11.10 16.20
CA MET A 171 34.53 9.90 16.12
C MET A 171 34.82 8.94 17.28
N THR A 172 33.77 8.53 17.98
CA THR A 172 33.85 7.55 19.07
C THR A 172 34.14 6.15 18.54
N ASP A 173 35.09 5.43 19.15
CA ASP A 173 35.43 4.02 18.86
C ASP A 173 34.36 3.06 19.42
N GLY A 174 33.17 3.09 18.82
CA GLY A 174 32.01 2.26 19.16
C GLY A 174 31.48 1.48 17.95
N PRO A 175 30.57 0.50 18.15
CA PRO A 175 30.04 -0.34 17.06
C PRO A 175 29.42 0.49 15.92
N ILE A 176 28.81 1.62 16.28
CA ILE A 176 28.39 2.66 15.33
C ILE A 176 29.27 3.88 15.62
N PRO A 177 30.10 4.32 14.67
CA PRO A 177 30.88 5.55 14.83
C PRO A 177 29.96 6.77 14.94
N THR A 178 30.20 7.63 15.94
CA THR A 178 29.38 8.83 16.18
C THR A 178 30.25 10.03 16.54
N THR A 179 29.76 11.23 16.23
CA THR A 179 30.35 12.52 16.63
C THR A 179 29.86 12.99 18.01
N LEU A 180 28.86 12.31 18.59
CA LEU A 180 28.32 12.61 19.91
C LEU A 180 29.27 12.13 21.01
N ARG A 181 29.60 13.01 21.97
CA ARG A 181 30.44 12.65 23.12
C ARG A 181 29.66 11.74 24.08
N LEU A 182 29.99 10.46 24.12
CA LEU A 182 29.35 9.48 25.00
C LEU A 182 29.46 9.88 26.49
N VAL A 183 28.48 9.44 27.28
CA VAL A 183 28.33 9.75 28.70
C VAL A 183 28.66 8.50 29.53
N PRO A 184 29.27 8.61 30.73
CA PRO A 184 29.53 7.46 31.59
C PRO A 184 28.26 6.74 32.02
N GLU A 185 28.36 5.45 32.37
CA GLU A 185 27.22 4.56 32.71
C GLU A 185 26.28 5.13 33.78
N LYS A 186 26.84 5.81 34.79
CA LYS A 186 26.07 6.46 35.87
C LYS A 186 25.07 7.50 35.36
N ASP A 187 25.39 8.12 34.24
CA ASP A 187 24.66 9.23 33.64
C ASP A 187 23.87 8.79 32.39
N MET A 188 23.86 7.49 32.04
CA MET A 188 23.09 6.96 30.91
C MET A 188 21.59 6.79 31.20
N LYS A 189 21.17 6.95 32.47
CA LYS A 189 19.77 6.77 32.88
C LYS A 189 18.87 7.86 32.29
N VAL A 190 17.84 7.44 31.58
CA VAL A 190 16.91 8.34 30.90
C VAL A 190 15.64 8.53 31.72
N GLY A 191 15.17 9.77 31.87
CA GLY A 191 13.88 10.07 32.50
C GLY A 191 12.72 9.96 31.51
N LEU A 192 11.52 9.61 31.99
CA LEU A 192 10.30 9.47 31.17
C LEU A 192 9.81 10.79 30.55
N LYS A 193 10.18 11.95 31.11
CA LYS A 193 9.76 13.26 30.60
C LYS A 193 10.80 13.81 29.65
N LEU A 194 10.35 14.21 28.46
CA LEU A 194 11.19 14.90 27.48
C LEU A 194 11.63 16.29 27.99
N PRO A 195 12.91 16.64 27.89
CA PRO A 195 13.37 18.00 28.16
C PRO A 195 12.81 18.98 27.11
N LEU A 196 12.26 20.10 27.58
CA LEU A 196 11.80 21.19 26.71
C LEU A 196 12.97 22.07 26.24
N ASP A 197 14.06 22.09 27.01
CA ASP A 197 15.24 22.91 26.73
C ASP A 197 16.16 22.25 25.70
N LYS A 198 16.75 23.08 24.82
CA LYS A 198 17.66 22.63 23.77
C LYS A 198 18.88 21.89 24.32
N GLU A 199 19.47 22.41 25.41
CA GLU A 199 20.60 21.77 26.10
C GLU A 199 20.20 20.42 26.73
N GLY A 200 18.96 20.31 27.22
CA GLY A 200 18.41 19.07 27.76
C GLY A 200 18.20 18.00 26.69
N LYS A 201 17.69 18.38 25.51
CA LYS A 201 17.54 17.47 24.36
C LYS A 201 18.91 17.00 23.83
N GLU A 202 19.89 17.90 23.74
CA GLU A 202 21.27 17.54 23.36
C GLU A 202 21.90 16.55 24.36
N PHE A 203 21.65 16.73 25.66
CA PHE A 203 22.10 15.76 26.68
C PHE A 203 21.37 14.42 26.53
N LEU A 204 20.05 14.42 26.34
CA LEU A 204 19.25 13.22 26.11
C LEU A 204 19.76 12.41 24.89
N PHE A 205 20.09 13.07 23.78
CA PHE A 205 20.65 12.40 22.60
C PHE A 205 21.99 11.73 22.91
N ARG A 206 22.84 12.36 23.73
CA ARG A 206 24.08 11.75 24.20
C ARG A 206 23.81 10.54 25.11
N GLN A 207 22.80 10.60 25.98
CA GLN A 207 22.40 9.46 26.81
C GLN A 207 21.91 8.27 25.97
N LEU A 208 21.02 8.51 24.99
CA LEU A 208 20.50 7.49 24.07
C LEU A 208 21.62 6.87 23.24
N ALA A 209 22.48 7.68 22.63
CA ALA A 209 23.63 7.20 21.85
C ALA A 209 24.60 6.36 22.70
N SER A 210 24.79 6.72 23.97
CA SER A 210 25.63 5.97 24.92
C SER A 210 25.03 4.63 25.29
N TYR A 211 23.72 4.61 25.58
CA TYR A 211 23.00 3.38 25.91
C TYR A 211 23.00 2.38 24.74
N PHE A 212 22.65 2.82 23.53
CA PHE A 212 22.65 1.93 22.36
C PHE A 212 24.06 1.43 22.01
N THR A 213 25.07 2.28 22.12
CA THR A 213 26.49 1.89 21.93
C THR A 213 26.90 0.83 22.93
N MET A 214 26.52 0.97 24.21
CA MET A 214 26.79 -0.01 25.26
C MET A 214 26.11 -1.35 24.96
N VAL A 215 24.80 -1.35 24.67
CA VAL A 215 24.01 -2.57 24.38
C VAL A 215 24.56 -3.31 23.16
N LEU A 216 24.90 -2.59 22.08
CA LEU A 216 25.50 -3.19 20.89
C LEU A 216 26.86 -3.82 21.18
N LYS A 217 27.69 -3.18 22.00
CA LYS A 217 29.00 -3.68 22.37
C LYS A 217 28.90 -4.93 23.25
N GLU A 218 27.98 -4.94 24.21
CA GLU A 218 27.70 -6.12 25.04
C GLU A 218 27.15 -7.28 24.21
N TRP A 219 26.26 -6.98 23.24
CA TRP A 219 25.73 -8.00 22.34
C TRP A 219 26.84 -8.63 21.49
N ASP A 220 27.74 -7.82 20.93
CA ASP A 220 28.88 -8.31 20.16
C ASP A 220 29.83 -9.18 21.02
N ILE A 221 30.15 -8.74 22.24
CA ILE A 221 30.94 -9.53 23.20
C ILE A 221 30.24 -10.87 23.52
N ALA A 222 28.93 -10.84 23.77
CA ALA A 222 28.15 -12.04 24.07
C ALA A 222 28.09 -13.02 22.89
N LEU A 223 28.07 -12.52 21.64
CA LEU A 223 28.20 -13.35 20.45
C LEU A 223 29.60 -13.94 20.31
N ALA A 224 30.64 -13.15 20.60
CA ALA A 224 32.04 -13.55 20.51
C ALA A 224 32.43 -14.61 21.57
N GLN A 225 31.80 -14.62 22.74
CA GLN A 225 32.06 -15.58 23.82
C GLN A 225 31.47 -16.98 23.60
N ARG A 226 30.63 -17.17 22.57
CA ARG A 226 30.04 -18.48 22.23
C ARG A 226 31.11 -19.48 21.79
N SER A 227 30.88 -20.77 22.02
CA SER A 227 31.77 -21.84 21.55
C SER A 227 31.83 -21.87 20.01
N ASP A 228 32.94 -22.37 19.46
CA ASP A 228 33.15 -22.40 18.00
C ASP A 228 32.13 -23.30 17.28
N GLU A 229 31.63 -24.34 17.96
CA GLU A 229 30.52 -25.17 17.50
C GLU A 229 29.24 -24.35 17.32
N VAL A 230 28.91 -23.48 18.27
CA VAL A 230 27.71 -22.63 18.20
C VAL A 230 27.91 -21.53 17.15
N LYS A 231 29.10 -20.93 17.04
CA LYS A 231 29.40 -19.91 16.01
C LYS A 231 29.29 -20.43 14.59
N THR A 232 29.73 -21.66 14.35
CA THR A 232 29.68 -22.29 13.01
C THR A 232 28.30 -22.86 12.68
N SER A 233 27.46 -23.10 13.69
CA SER A 233 26.07 -23.52 13.52
C SER A 233 25.23 -22.48 12.74
N TYR A 234 24.15 -22.96 12.11
CA TYR A 234 23.20 -22.10 11.40
C TYR A 234 22.62 -21.01 12.32
N GLN A 235 22.22 -21.37 13.55
CA GLN A 235 21.67 -20.43 14.53
C GLN A 235 22.69 -19.38 14.97
N GLY A 236 23.97 -19.75 15.14
CA GLY A 236 25.03 -18.81 15.49
C GLY A 236 25.30 -17.80 14.37
N LYS A 237 25.35 -18.27 13.12
CA LYS A 237 25.49 -17.40 11.95
C LYS A 237 24.29 -16.46 11.80
N GLN A 238 23.07 -16.97 11.96
CA GLN A 238 21.85 -16.17 11.88
C GLN A 238 21.83 -15.07 12.96
N ALA A 239 22.19 -15.40 14.21
CA ALA A 239 22.26 -14.44 15.30
C ALA A 239 23.32 -13.35 15.06
N TYR A 240 24.46 -13.70 14.47
CA TYR A 240 25.48 -12.72 14.09
C TYR A 240 25.01 -11.81 12.95
N THR A 241 24.38 -12.37 11.91
CA THR A 241 23.79 -11.59 10.81
C THR A 241 22.73 -10.61 11.34
N ALA A 242 21.86 -11.06 12.25
CA ALA A 242 20.85 -10.20 12.87
C ALA A 242 21.46 -9.03 13.65
N MET A 243 22.56 -9.26 14.39
CA MET A 243 23.28 -8.20 15.09
C MET A 243 23.91 -7.18 14.12
N VAL A 244 24.57 -7.66 13.07
CA VAL A 244 25.15 -6.80 12.03
C VAL A 244 24.06 -5.96 11.35
N GLN A 245 22.92 -6.57 11.03
CA GLN A 245 21.79 -5.88 10.44
C GLN A 245 21.17 -4.84 11.39
N ALA A 246 21.00 -5.16 12.68
CA ALA A 246 20.52 -4.21 13.69
C ALA A 246 21.45 -2.99 13.81
N ARG A 247 22.77 -3.21 13.74
CA ARG A 247 23.77 -2.15 13.73
C ARG A 247 23.64 -1.23 12.50
N GLU A 248 23.46 -1.79 11.31
CA GLU A 248 23.24 -1.01 10.09
C GLU A 248 21.93 -0.22 10.12
N ASN A 249 20.84 -0.86 10.59
CA ASN A 249 19.52 -0.26 10.70
C ASN A 249 19.46 0.91 11.71
N MET A 250 20.32 0.91 12.73
CA MET A 250 20.41 2.01 13.70
C MET A 250 21.26 3.20 13.23
N ARG A 251 22.11 3.07 12.20
CA ARG A 251 22.94 4.18 11.69
C ARG A 251 22.14 5.45 11.34
N PRO A 252 20.96 5.37 10.67
CA PRO A 252 20.15 6.55 10.41
C PRO A 252 19.67 7.27 11.67
N LEU A 253 19.33 6.52 12.73
CA LEU A 253 18.92 7.10 14.01
C LEU A 253 20.08 7.87 14.64
N PHE A 254 21.28 7.29 14.67
CA PHE A 254 22.48 7.98 15.16
C PHE A 254 22.78 9.27 14.38
N LYS A 255 22.66 9.26 13.05
CA LYS A 255 22.80 10.48 12.23
C LYS A 255 21.75 11.55 12.56
N LYS A 256 20.52 11.15 12.91
CA LYS A 256 19.48 12.10 13.33
C LYS A 256 19.74 12.66 14.73
N LEU A 257 20.22 11.83 15.65
CA LEU A 257 20.65 12.26 17.00
C LEU A 257 21.82 13.26 16.92
N GLU A 258 22.77 13.07 16.01
CA GLU A 258 23.88 14.01 15.76
C GLU A 258 23.43 15.37 15.24
N LYS A 259 22.42 15.39 14.37
CA LYS A 259 21.87 16.62 13.79
C LYS A 259 20.84 17.31 14.69
N GLY A 260 20.40 16.64 15.75
CA GLY A 260 19.27 17.07 16.57
C GLY A 260 17.94 17.11 15.81
N ASP A 261 17.79 16.30 14.77
CA ASP A 261 16.64 16.27 13.85
C ASP A 261 15.81 14.99 14.05
N VAL A 262 15.38 14.78 15.29
CA VAL A 262 14.46 13.70 15.67
C VAL A 262 13.14 14.33 16.07
N GLU A 263 12.06 13.92 15.41
CA GLU A 263 10.71 14.37 15.71
C GLU A 263 10.28 13.94 17.11
N ASP A 264 9.63 14.84 17.86
CA ASP A 264 9.23 14.57 19.25
C ASP A 264 8.29 13.36 19.37
N GLY A 265 7.46 13.10 18.35
CA GLY A 265 6.60 11.91 18.29
C GLY A 265 7.33 10.57 18.12
N ILE A 266 8.58 10.58 17.65
CA ILE A 266 9.46 9.39 17.60
C ILE A 266 10.35 9.34 18.84
N LEU A 267 10.74 10.51 19.35
CA LEU A 267 11.64 10.62 20.50
C LEU A 267 10.98 10.14 21.80
N GLU A 268 9.70 10.47 22.02
CA GLU A 268 8.96 10.07 23.21
C GLU A 268 8.90 8.54 23.38
N PRO A 269 8.49 7.75 22.38
CA PRO A 269 8.42 6.30 22.57
C PRO A 269 9.80 5.64 22.56
N VAL A 270 10.81 6.20 21.86
CA VAL A 270 12.20 5.72 21.97
C VAL A 270 12.73 5.88 23.40
N VAL A 271 12.38 6.98 24.08
CA VAL A 271 12.71 7.20 25.49
C VAL A 271 11.98 6.22 26.39
N GLU A 272 10.70 5.95 26.15
CA GLU A 272 9.94 4.92 26.88
C GLU A 272 10.59 3.52 26.76
N ILE A 273 10.96 3.12 25.54
CA ILE A 273 11.61 1.83 25.26
C ILE A 273 12.93 1.71 26.02
N VAL A 274 13.77 2.74 25.96
CA VAL A 274 15.08 2.74 26.63
C VAL A 274 14.91 2.74 28.15
N ASN A 275 13.99 3.53 28.70
CA ASN A 275 13.73 3.56 30.13
C ASN A 275 13.23 2.20 30.65
N ALA A 276 12.23 1.60 29.98
CA ALA A 276 11.71 0.29 30.33
C ALA A 276 12.79 -0.81 30.24
N ALA A 277 13.65 -0.75 29.22
CA ALA A 277 14.79 -1.66 29.09
C ALA A 277 15.84 -1.47 30.21
N GLN A 278 16.12 -0.24 30.63
CA GLN A 278 17.01 0.08 31.75
C GLN A 278 16.48 -0.45 33.09
N GLU A 279 15.17 -0.49 33.27
CA GLU A 279 14.49 -1.05 34.45
C GLU A 279 14.29 -2.57 34.38
N ARG A 280 14.78 -3.23 33.32
CA ARG A 280 14.59 -4.66 33.03
C ARG A 280 13.12 -5.05 32.80
N ARG A 281 12.26 -4.08 32.46
CA ARG A 281 10.87 -4.27 32.05
C ARG A 281 10.79 -4.46 30.54
N TYR A 282 11.30 -5.59 30.06
CA TYR A 282 11.41 -5.85 28.61
C TYR A 282 10.05 -6.00 27.90
N VAL A 283 8.99 -6.35 28.62
CA VAL A 283 7.62 -6.41 28.08
C VAL A 283 7.12 -5.00 27.76
N ASP A 284 7.25 -4.07 28.71
CA ASP A 284 6.84 -2.67 28.52
C ASP A 284 7.68 -1.97 27.45
N ALA A 285 8.96 -2.35 27.32
CA ALA A 285 9.83 -1.88 26.24
C ALA A 285 9.35 -2.38 24.87
N ASN A 286 8.88 -3.63 24.78
CA ASN A 286 8.30 -4.18 23.55
C ASN A 286 6.97 -3.48 23.21
N ASP A 287 6.12 -3.19 24.20
CA ASP A 287 4.87 -2.45 24.00
C ASP A 287 5.10 -1.02 23.49
N GLY A 288 6.15 -0.34 23.96
CA GLY A 288 6.59 0.96 23.42
C GLY A 288 7.05 0.86 21.96
N TYR A 289 7.78 -0.22 21.60
CA TYR A 289 8.18 -0.50 20.22
C TYR A 289 6.97 -0.77 19.32
N LEU A 290 6.01 -1.57 19.79
CA LEU A 290 4.78 -1.88 19.06
C LEU A 290 3.98 -0.60 18.79
N ARG A 291 3.79 0.28 19.78
CA ARG A 291 3.10 1.58 19.58
C ARG A 291 3.77 2.45 18.50
N LEU A 292 5.09 2.44 18.40
CA LEU A 292 5.85 3.21 17.39
C LEU A 292 5.86 2.53 16.00
N SER A 293 5.63 1.21 15.96
CA SER A 293 5.73 0.39 14.74
C SER A 293 4.38 0.09 14.10
N ILE A 294 3.27 0.52 14.72
CA ILE A 294 1.92 0.16 14.31
C ILE A 294 1.19 1.39 13.76
N GLY A 295 1.10 1.42 12.44
CA GLY A 295 -0.14 1.79 11.78
C GLY A 295 -0.45 0.68 10.79
N LYS A 296 -1.69 0.18 10.77
CA LYS A 296 -2.39 -0.28 9.55
C LYS A 296 -3.85 -0.69 9.83
N ALA A 297 -4.64 -0.46 8.77
CA ALA A 297 -6.08 -0.62 8.55
C ALA A 297 -6.94 -1.25 9.66
N ALA A 298 -7.88 -0.46 10.14
CA ALA A 298 -9.05 -0.93 10.86
C ALA A 298 -10.10 -1.34 9.83
N TRP A 299 -10.38 -2.64 9.70
CA TRP A 299 -11.56 -3.12 8.99
C TRP A 299 -12.76 -3.07 9.96
N PRO A 300 -13.79 -2.24 9.73
CA PRO A 300 -14.95 -2.17 10.63
C PRO A 300 -16.14 -3.00 10.11
N ILE A 301 -15.91 -3.89 9.14
CA ILE A 301 -16.97 -4.66 8.50
C ILE A 301 -17.48 -5.72 9.48
N GLY A 302 -18.73 -5.56 9.90
CA GLY A 302 -19.44 -6.50 10.77
C GLY A 302 -19.70 -5.97 12.18
N VAL A 303 -18.95 -4.98 12.67
CA VAL A 303 -19.04 -4.53 14.07
C VAL A 303 -20.38 -3.83 14.35
N THR A 304 -20.87 -3.00 13.43
CA THR A 304 -22.19 -2.35 13.58
C THR A 304 -23.35 -3.32 13.35
N MET A 305 -23.11 -4.44 12.68
CA MET A 305 -24.16 -5.35 12.25
C MET A 305 -24.82 -6.08 13.41
N GLU A 306 -24.05 -6.38 14.46
CA GLU A 306 -24.59 -7.07 15.64
C GLU A 306 -25.64 -6.23 16.37
N SER A 307 -25.59 -4.90 16.22
CA SER A 307 -26.55 -4.00 16.85
C SER A 307 -27.97 -4.12 16.28
N TYR A 308 -28.14 -4.84 15.16
CA TYR A 308 -29.43 -5.12 14.55
C TYR A 308 -30.05 -6.43 15.02
N PHE A 309 -29.35 -7.24 15.83
CA PHE A 309 -29.93 -8.43 16.45
C PHE A 309 -30.98 -8.01 17.49
N THR A 310 -32.14 -8.64 17.41
CA THR A 310 -33.25 -8.45 18.35
C THR A 310 -33.60 -9.81 18.93
N TYR A 311 -33.71 -9.90 20.25
CA TYR A 311 -34.04 -11.15 20.94
C TYR A 311 -35.44 -11.05 21.57
N PRO A 312 -36.26 -12.12 21.55
CA PRO A 312 -37.56 -12.11 22.21
C PRO A 312 -37.43 -11.66 23.68
N PRO A 313 -38.24 -10.69 24.15
CA PRO A 313 -39.52 -10.26 23.61
C PRO A 313 -39.48 -9.04 22.65
N GLU A 314 -38.32 -8.60 22.20
CA GLU A 314 -38.20 -7.45 21.30
C GLU A 314 -38.85 -7.71 19.92
N PRO A 315 -39.37 -6.66 19.24
CA PRO A 315 -39.91 -6.81 17.89
C PRO A 315 -38.81 -7.26 16.93
N GLU A 316 -39.18 -8.10 15.96
CA GLU A 316 -38.25 -8.60 14.95
C GLU A 316 -37.62 -7.44 14.16
N SER A 317 -36.29 -7.44 14.08
CA SER A 317 -35.53 -6.46 13.32
C SER A 317 -35.95 -6.42 11.84
N PRO A 318 -36.12 -5.21 11.23
CA PRO A 318 -36.31 -5.07 9.79
C PRO A 318 -35.18 -5.67 8.95
N VAL A 319 -33.98 -5.76 9.54
CA VAL A 319 -32.80 -6.36 8.91
C VAL A 319 -32.85 -7.87 9.09
N ASN A 320 -32.67 -8.60 8.00
CA ASN A 320 -32.47 -10.03 8.04
C ASN A 320 -30.98 -10.33 8.31
N HIS A 321 -30.67 -10.72 9.54
CA HIS A 321 -29.30 -11.04 9.95
C HIS A 321 -28.74 -12.27 9.20
N ASP A 322 -29.58 -13.23 8.79
CA ASP A 322 -29.14 -14.49 8.17
C ASP A 322 -28.47 -14.30 6.79
N ILE A 323 -28.63 -13.11 6.18
CA ILE A 323 -28.00 -12.76 4.91
C ILE A 323 -26.47 -12.66 5.06
N LEU A 324 -26.00 -12.04 6.14
CA LEU A 324 -24.55 -11.86 6.39
C LEU A 324 -24.03 -12.73 7.54
N PHE A 325 -24.90 -13.30 8.36
CA PHE A 325 -24.52 -14.18 9.47
C PHE A 325 -24.98 -15.60 9.21
N ARG A 326 -24.19 -16.55 9.68
CA ARG A 326 -24.58 -17.94 9.81
C ARG A 326 -25.02 -18.20 11.25
N PRO A 327 -26.19 -18.81 11.47
CA PRO A 327 -26.55 -19.35 12.76
C PRO A 327 -25.69 -20.58 13.05
N GLY A 328 -25.33 -20.74 14.32
CA GLY A 328 -24.61 -21.88 14.86
C GLY A 328 -25.04 -22.11 16.31
N VAL A 329 -24.61 -23.22 16.90
CA VAL A 329 -24.88 -23.52 18.30
C VAL A 329 -23.55 -23.63 19.01
N ALA A 330 -23.37 -22.85 20.06
CA ALA A 330 -22.19 -22.93 20.92
C ALA A 330 -22.16 -24.25 21.70
N PRO A 331 -20.99 -24.67 22.24
CA PRO A 331 -20.89 -25.83 23.12
C PRO A 331 -21.82 -25.75 24.35
N ASP A 332 -22.17 -24.55 24.81
CA ASP A 332 -23.10 -24.30 25.91
C ASP A 332 -24.59 -24.42 25.53
N GLY A 333 -24.88 -24.68 24.24
CA GLY A 333 -26.23 -24.78 23.69
C GLY A 333 -26.88 -23.45 23.33
N SER A 334 -26.17 -22.32 23.44
CA SER A 334 -26.66 -21.01 23.01
C SER A 334 -26.57 -20.80 21.50
N ASP A 335 -27.49 -20.01 20.94
CA ASP A 335 -27.45 -19.60 19.54
C ASP A 335 -26.29 -18.62 19.33
N THR A 336 -25.45 -18.92 18.34
CA THR A 336 -24.30 -18.11 17.96
C THR A 336 -24.41 -17.68 16.53
N PHE A 337 -24.01 -16.44 16.27
CA PHE A 337 -24.01 -15.88 14.93
C PHE A 337 -22.59 -15.51 14.56
N THR A 338 -22.06 -16.15 13.52
CA THR A 338 -20.74 -15.80 12.98
C THR A 338 -20.91 -15.19 11.57
N PRO A 339 -20.12 -14.20 11.15
CA PRO A 339 -20.27 -13.61 9.82
C PRO A 339 -19.89 -14.60 8.71
N ARG A 340 -20.60 -14.51 7.60
CA ARG A 340 -20.27 -15.15 6.31
C ARG A 340 -19.18 -14.33 5.61
N THR A 341 -17.96 -14.43 6.12
CA THR A 341 -16.83 -13.64 5.66
C THR A 341 -15.57 -14.48 5.53
N LEU A 342 -14.69 -14.06 4.62
CA LEU A 342 -13.33 -14.56 4.47
C LEU A 342 -12.38 -13.37 4.62
N ILE A 343 -11.44 -13.49 5.54
CA ILE A 343 -10.45 -12.47 5.86
C ILE A 343 -9.08 -13.07 5.58
N TYR A 344 -8.42 -12.53 4.56
CA TYR A 344 -7.02 -12.78 4.27
C TYR A 344 -6.23 -11.61 4.81
N ASP A 345 -5.25 -11.90 5.66
CA ASP A 345 -4.29 -10.90 6.12
C ASP A 345 -2.96 -11.56 6.45
N LEU A 346 -1.92 -10.75 6.63
CA LEU A 346 -0.64 -11.21 7.13
C LEU A 346 -0.81 -11.71 8.57
N LYS A 347 -0.06 -12.76 8.94
CA LYS A 347 -0.21 -13.42 10.25
C LYS A 347 -0.15 -12.44 11.43
N ASP A 348 0.73 -11.45 11.38
CA ASP A 348 0.92 -10.50 12.47
C ASP A 348 -0.16 -9.40 12.52
N ALA A 349 -0.93 -9.22 11.45
CA ALA A 349 -1.98 -8.19 11.37
C ALA A 349 -3.27 -8.58 12.12
N PHE A 350 -3.48 -9.88 12.41
CA PHE A 350 -4.60 -10.36 13.21
C PHE A 350 -4.50 -9.97 14.70
N GLY A 351 -3.36 -9.43 15.16
CA GLY A 351 -3.20 -8.96 16.54
C GLY A 351 -3.35 -10.09 17.57
N SER A 352 -4.17 -9.85 18.60
CA SER A 352 -4.45 -10.86 19.64
C SER A 352 -5.45 -11.93 19.20
N MET A 353 -6.07 -11.79 18.03
CA MET A 353 -7.10 -12.72 17.57
C MET A 353 -6.50 -14.08 17.22
N ARG A 354 -6.99 -15.14 17.88
CA ARG A 354 -6.60 -16.52 17.58
C ARG A 354 -7.33 -17.01 16.34
N LYS A 355 -6.69 -17.89 15.57
CA LYS A 355 -7.35 -18.57 14.43
C LYS A 355 -8.54 -19.42 14.86
N VAL A 356 -8.47 -19.99 16.06
CA VAL A 356 -9.57 -20.74 16.69
C VAL A 356 -10.06 -19.90 17.86
N ASN A 357 -11.29 -19.41 17.76
CA ASN A 357 -11.95 -18.69 18.84
C ASN A 357 -12.28 -19.64 20.00
N ALA A 358 -12.46 -19.09 21.21
CA ALA A 358 -12.87 -19.86 22.41
C ALA A 358 -14.09 -20.76 22.15
N LEU A 359 -15.00 -20.32 21.27
CA LEU A 359 -16.19 -21.06 20.85
C LEU A 359 -15.91 -22.41 20.14
N TYR A 360 -14.74 -22.51 19.50
CA TYR A 360 -14.30 -23.66 18.71
C TYR A 360 -13.06 -24.32 19.32
N GLU A 361 -12.68 -23.96 20.55
CA GLU A 361 -11.64 -24.70 21.26
C GLU A 361 -12.12 -26.15 21.42
N PRO A 362 -11.42 -27.14 20.82
CA PRO A 362 -11.72 -28.52 21.16
C PRO A 362 -11.46 -28.67 22.66
N GLU A 363 -12.45 -29.13 23.41
CA GLU A 363 -12.25 -29.58 24.80
C GLU A 363 -11.20 -30.71 24.78
N GLY A 364 -9.91 -30.35 24.89
CA GLY A 364 -8.83 -31.33 25.00
C GLY A 364 -7.61 -31.19 24.09
N ASP A 365 -7.22 -30.01 23.58
CA ASP A 365 -5.87 -29.89 22.98
C ASP A 365 -4.77 -29.60 24.01
N GLY A 366 -4.74 -30.49 25.01
CA GLY A 366 -3.64 -30.68 25.93
C GLY A 366 -2.74 -31.84 25.53
N SER A 367 -2.50 -32.10 24.23
CA SER A 367 -1.44 -33.05 23.81
C SER A 367 -1.24 -33.09 22.29
N LEU A 368 -0.39 -32.22 21.76
CA LEU A 368 0.42 -32.54 20.58
C LEU A 368 1.72 -33.24 21.02
N GLU A 369 1.58 -34.34 21.76
CA GLU A 369 2.64 -35.35 21.91
C GLU A 369 2.33 -36.47 20.92
N GLY A 370 2.81 -36.33 19.68
CA GLY A 370 2.52 -37.34 18.66
C GLY A 370 3.03 -37.00 17.27
N ASN A 371 4.32 -36.68 17.13
CA ASN A 371 4.98 -36.83 15.83
C ASN A 371 6.47 -37.19 16.01
N GLU A 372 6.71 -38.44 16.41
CA GLU A 372 8.04 -39.08 16.49
C GLU A 372 8.59 -39.39 15.09
N MET A 373 8.87 -38.35 14.29
CA MET A 373 9.56 -38.51 13.00
C MET A 373 10.92 -37.80 12.95
N TRP A 374 11.26 -37.04 14.00
CA TRP A 374 12.54 -36.34 14.13
C TRP A 374 13.30 -36.86 15.35
N SER A 375 14.56 -37.26 15.15
CA SER A 375 15.45 -37.80 16.19
C SER A 375 15.87 -36.78 17.27
N SER A 376 15.49 -35.52 17.11
CA SER A 376 15.61 -34.46 18.11
C SER A 376 14.32 -33.66 18.16
N LYS A 377 13.85 -33.30 19.36
CA LYS A 377 12.69 -32.41 19.52
C LYS A 377 13.02 -31.09 18.81
N PRO A 378 12.27 -30.67 17.78
CA PRO A 378 12.52 -29.40 17.14
C PRO A 378 12.42 -28.28 18.19
N ILE A 379 13.38 -27.36 18.20
CA ILE A 379 13.27 -26.14 19.00
C ILE A 379 12.21 -25.28 18.33
N ILE A 380 10.95 -25.46 18.73
CA ILE A 380 9.84 -24.64 18.27
C ILE A 380 9.98 -23.27 18.94
N GLN A 381 10.61 -22.32 18.26
CA GLN A 381 10.55 -20.92 18.66
C GLN A 381 9.17 -20.38 18.30
N ARG A 382 8.30 -20.26 19.31
CA ARG A 382 7.03 -19.55 19.18
C ARG A 382 7.28 -18.07 19.41
N SER A 383 6.81 -17.20 18.51
CA SER A 383 6.73 -15.76 18.79
C SER A 383 5.87 -15.54 20.05
N GLN A 384 6.17 -14.47 20.79
CA GLN A 384 5.37 -14.15 21.97
C GLN A 384 3.93 -13.84 21.54
N PRO A 385 2.90 -14.43 22.18
CA PRO A 385 1.51 -14.12 21.87
C PRO A 385 1.21 -12.64 22.12
N ILE A 386 0.50 -12.01 21.20
CA ILE A 386 0.03 -10.62 21.37
C ILE A 386 -1.09 -10.62 22.43
N HIS A 387 -0.92 -9.82 23.48
CA HIS A 387 -1.90 -9.72 24.56
C HIS A 387 -3.18 -8.99 24.08
N PRO A 388 -4.37 -9.48 24.48
CA PRO A 388 -5.64 -8.83 24.16
C PRO A 388 -5.69 -7.43 24.77
N SER A 389 -6.38 -6.51 24.09
CA SER A 389 -6.59 -5.16 24.61
C SER A 389 -7.44 -5.19 25.89
N SER A 390 -7.35 -4.13 26.68
CA SER A 390 -8.22 -3.95 27.85
C SER A 390 -9.69 -3.96 27.45
N TYR A 391 -10.02 -3.38 26.29
CA TYR A 391 -11.35 -3.40 25.68
C TYR A 391 -11.85 -4.82 25.45
N GLN A 392 -11.07 -5.67 24.76
CA GLN A 392 -11.43 -7.07 24.50
C GLN A 392 -11.62 -7.86 25.79
N THR A 393 -10.73 -7.66 26.76
CA THR A 393 -10.79 -8.35 28.05
C THR A 393 -12.07 -8.00 28.83
N HIS A 394 -12.54 -6.74 28.77
CA HIS A 394 -13.79 -6.33 29.41
C HIS A 394 -15.00 -6.88 28.65
N LEU A 395 -14.96 -6.87 27.32
CA LEU A 395 -16.02 -7.40 26.47
C LEU A 395 -16.24 -8.91 26.71
N GLU A 396 -15.16 -9.70 26.77
CA GLU A 396 -15.20 -11.13 27.09
C GLU A 396 -15.71 -11.41 28.51
N ALA A 397 -15.38 -10.53 29.46
CA ALA A 397 -15.85 -10.62 30.84
C ALA A 397 -17.30 -10.11 31.03
N GLY A 398 -17.94 -9.57 29.99
CA GLY A 398 -19.27 -8.93 30.07
C GLY A 398 -19.29 -7.65 30.91
N LEU A 399 -18.14 -7.00 31.08
CA LEU A 399 -17.99 -5.73 31.79
C LEU A 399 -18.12 -4.55 30.82
N GLU A 400 -18.46 -3.36 31.33
CA GLU A 400 -18.46 -2.15 30.50
C GLU A 400 -17.04 -1.86 29.98
N PRO A 401 -16.84 -1.79 28.66
CA PRO A 401 -15.51 -1.62 28.10
C PRO A 401 -15.02 -0.17 28.26
N PRO A 402 -13.71 0.03 28.51
CA PRO A 402 -13.11 1.36 28.54
C PRO A 402 -13.19 2.04 27.16
N PRO A 403 -13.28 3.39 27.10
CA PRO A 403 -13.33 4.10 25.83
C PRO A 403 -12.04 3.90 25.04
N LEU A 404 -12.20 3.63 23.75
CA LEU A 404 -11.08 3.49 22.82
C LEU A 404 -10.58 4.87 22.36
N SER A 405 -9.29 4.93 22.11
CA SER A 405 -8.57 6.07 21.55
C SER A 405 -7.60 5.61 20.46
N THR A 406 -7.11 6.55 19.66
CA THR A 406 -6.14 6.26 18.59
C THR A 406 -4.84 5.64 19.11
N SER A 407 -4.47 5.86 20.37
CA SER A 407 -3.27 5.28 20.99
C SER A 407 -3.50 3.90 21.60
N THR A 408 -4.75 3.56 21.95
CA THR A 408 -5.10 2.24 22.52
C THR A 408 -5.38 1.19 21.45
N VAL A 409 -5.89 1.60 20.28
CA VAL A 409 -6.19 0.70 19.17
C VAL A 409 -4.90 0.42 18.39
N ARG A 410 -4.43 -0.83 18.45
CA ARG A 410 -3.23 -1.28 17.71
C ARG A 410 -3.63 -2.08 16.48
N TYR A 411 -4.57 -3.00 16.64
CA TYR A 411 -5.03 -3.88 15.57
C TYR A 411 -6.53 -3.74 15.34
N TRP A 412 -7.01 -4.15 14.17
CA TRP A 412 -8.45 -4.20 13.89
C TRP A 412 -9.20 -5.16 14.82
N SER A 413 -8.50 -6.19 15.31
CA SER A 413 -9.02 -7.12 16.31
C SER A 413 -9.21 -6.51 17.70
N ASP A 414 -8.56 -5.38 18.02
CA ASP A 414 -8.67 -4.77 19.35
C ASP A 414 -10.06 -4.17 19.61
N TYR A 415 -10.80 -3.79 18.56
CA TYR A 415 -12.15 -3.21 18.66
C TYR A 415 -13.24 -4.07 18.00
N SER A 416 -12.90 -5.27 17.51
CA SER A 416 -13.89 -6.19 16.95
C SER A 416 -14.81 -6.71 18.05
N ARG A 417 -16.11 -6.76 17.78
CA ARG A 417 -17.11 -7.27 18.73
C ARG A 417 -17.66 -8.64 18.34
N VAL A 418 -17.38 -9.06 17.11
CA VAL A 418 -18.00 -10.24 16.49
C VAL A 418 -17.04 -11.41 16.49
N TYR A 419 -17.57 -12.60 16.78
CA TYR A 419 -16.85 -13.86 16.64
C TYR A 419 -16.84 -14.33 15.19
N TYR A 420 -15.66 -14.69 14.69
CA TYR A 420 -15.48 -15.26 13.36
C TYR A 420 -15.43 -16.79 13.40
N HIS A 421 -15.84 -17.43 12.31
CA HIS A 421 -15.64 -18.86 12.15
C HIS A 421 -14.14 -19.15 11.90
N PRO A 422 -13.56 -20.27 12.37
CA PRO A 422 -12.12 -20.55 12.17
C PRO A 422 -11.69 -20.65 10.70
N LYS A 423 -12.62 -21.01 9.81
CA LYS A 423 -12.40 -20.99 8.34
C LYS A 423 -12.45 -19.58 7.73
N SER A 424 -13.00 -18.60 8.44
CA SER A 424 -13.04 -17.20 7.99
C SER A 424 -11.70 -16.49 8.13
N LEU A 425 -10.80 -16.96 8.99
CA LEU A 425 -9.52 -16.31 9.28
C LEU A 425 -8.38 -17.05 8.59
N ILE A 426 -7.91 -16.53 7.45
CA ILE A 426 -6.79 -17.08 6.69
C ILE A 426 -5.55 -16.23 6.92
N GLN A 427 -4.61 -16.78 7.69
CA GLN A 427 -3.34 -16.13 8.00
C GLN A 427 -2.29 -16.48 6.95
N LEU A 428 -1.77 -15.46 6.27
CA LEU A 428 -0.66 -15.58 5.33
C LEU A 428 0.66 -15.40 6.10
N SER A 429 1.51 -16.42 6.10
CA SER A 429 2.76 -16.45 6.89
C SER A 429 4.02 -16.19 6.08
N GLU A 430 3.91 -15.98 4.77
CA GLU A 430 5.07 -15.77 3.89
C GLU A 430 5.69 -14.37 4.04
N PHE A 431 4.88 -13.41 4.48
CA PHE A 431 5.28 -12.02 4.67
C PHE A 431 4.96 -11.58 6.10
N GLU A 432 5.85 -10.76 6.66
CA GLU A 432 5.65 -10.11 7.95
C GLU A 432 5.17 -8.67 7.75
N VAL A 433 4.41 -8.17 8.72
CA VAL A 433 3.91 -6.79 8.67
C VAL A 433 5.10 -5.83 8.80
N ASN A 434 5.20 -4.89 7.86
CA ASN A 434 6.26 -3.87 7.82
C ASN A 434 7.69 -4.42 7.63
N ASP A 435 7.81 -5.60 7.00
CA ASP A 435 9.12 -6.08 6.58
C ASP A 435 9.77 -5.11 5.57
N LYS A 436 10.95 -4.60 5.92
CA LYS A 436 11.73 -3.71 5.06
C LYS A 436 12.54 -4.47 4.01
N LEU A 437 12.80 -5.76 4.23
CA LEU A 437 13.56 -6.61 3.32
C LEU A 437 12.66 -7.20 2.24
N MET A 438 11.50 -7.74 2.60
CA MET A 438 10.49 -8.24 1.67
C MET A 438 9.16 -7.50 1.87
N PRO A 439 9.07 -6.22 1.46
CA PRO A 439 7.85 -5.45 1.64
C PRO A 439 6.71 -5.97 0.77
N PHE A 440 5.57 -6.26 1.39
CA PHE A 440 4.32 -6.62 0.72
C PHE A 440 3.60 -5.37 0.19
N GLU A 441 4.25 -4.64 -0.72
CA GLU A 441 3.77 -3.34 -1.24
C GLU A 441 3.66 -3.29 -2.77
N LYS A 442 4.22 -4.26 -3.50
CA LYS A 442 4.17 -4.27 -4.98
C LYS A 442 3.02 -5.12 -5.48
N TRP A 443 2.30 -4.64 -6.48
CA TRP A 443 1.16 -5.36 -7.07
C TRP A 443 1.56 -6.76 -7.56
N GLU A 444 2.71 -6.90 -8.22
CA GLU A 444 3.17 -8.18 -8.78
C GLU A 444 3.43 -9.22 -7.69
N VAL A 445 3.97 -8.80 -6.54
CA VAL A 445 4.25 -9.69 -5.40
C VAL A 445 2.96 -10.31 -4.86
N GLY A 446 1.87 -9.54 -4.82
CA GLY A 446 0.57 -10.06 -4.39
C GLY A 446 -0.02 -11.06 -5.38
N MET A 447 0.12 -10.81 -6.69
CA MET A 447 -0.31 -11.75 -7.73
C MET A 447 0.48 -13.05 -7.68
N GLU A 448 1.80 -12.97 -7.56
CA GLU A 448 2.67 -14.16 -7.43
C GLU A 448 2.34 -14.99 -6.19
N LEU A 449 2.06 -14.33 -5.06
CA LEU A 449 1.62 -15.01 -3.84
C LEU A 449 0.30 -15.76 -4.04
N PHE A 450 -0.66 -15.14 -4.73
CA PHE A 450 -1.94 -15.77 -5.06
C PHE A 450 -1.73 -17.00 -5.94
N GLU A 451 -1.03 -16.86 -7.07
CA GLU A 451 -0.77 -17.97 -7.99
C GLU A 451 -0.04 -19.13 -7.32
N LYS A 452 0.90 -18.82 -6.42
CA LYS A 452 1.62 -19.84 -5.66
C LYS A 452 0.67 -20.62 -4.75
N LEU A 453 -0.14 -19.92 -3.94
CA LEU A 453 -1.05 -20.56 -2.99
C LEU A 453 -2.15 -21.35 -3.71
N GLU A 454 -2.67 -20.81 -4.79
CA GLU A 454 -3.67 -21.45 -5.62
C GLU A 454 -3.15 -22.70 -6.33
N ARG A 455 -1.87 -22.73 -6.72
CA ARG A 455 -1.23 -23.94 -7.26
C ARG A 455 -1.04 -25.02 -6.19
N GLU A 456 -0.82 -24.62 -4.93
CA GLU A 456 -0.66 -25.54 -3.81
C GLU A 456 -2.00 -26.10 -3.34
N VAL A 457 -3.03 -25.25 -3.28
CA VAL A 457 -4.37 -25.60 -2.85
C VAL A 457 -5.38 -24.77 -3.63
N ASP A 458 -6.40 -25.43 -4.20
CA ASP A 458 -7.55 -24.74 -4.80
C ASP A 458 -8.24 -23.87 -3.73
N LEU A 459 -8.05 -22.56 -3.81
CA LEU A 459 -8.53 -21.62 -2.79
C LEU A 459 -10.04 -21.46 -2.86
N VAL A 460 -10.64 -21.56 -4.05
CA VAL A 460 -12.08 -21.48 -4.22
C VAL A 460 -12.74 -22.66 -3.51
N ASP A 461 -12.25 -23.88 -3.75
CA ASP A 461 -12.80 -25.10 -3.14
C ASP A 461 -12.52 -25.19 -1.64
N ARG A 462 -11.32 -24.80 -1.20
CA ARG A 462 -10.95 -24.87 0.22
C ARG A 462 -11.66 -23.81 1.06
N ASP A 463 -11.60 -22.55 0.63
CA ASP A 463 -11.98 -21.42 1.47
C ASP A 463 -13.38 -20.92 1.18
N LEU A 464 -13.75 -20.72 -0.09
CA LEU A 464 -15.00 -20.06 -0.45
C LEU A 464 -16.19 -21.03 -0.57
N ARG A 465 -16.00 -22.17 -1.21
CA ARG A 465 -17.06 -23.15 -1.49
C ARG A 465 -17.84 -23.57 -0.25
N PRO A 466 -17.23 -23.80 0.94
CA PRO A 466 -17.99 -24.09 2.16
C PRO A 466 -19.01 -23.00 2.51
N PHE A 467 -18.68 -21.72 2.33
CA PHE A 467 -19.61 -20.63 2.63
C PHE A 467 -20.68 -20.46 1.54
N VAL A 468 -20.32 -20.77 0.29
CA VAL A 468 -21.27 -20.73 -0.84
C VAL A 468 -22.32 -21.83 -0.70
N GLU A 469 -21.91 -23.05 -0.37
CA GLU A 469 -22.80 -24.21 -0.19
C GLU A 469 -23.73 -24.07 1.03
N GLU A 470 -23.32 -23.31 2.05
CA GLU A 470 -24.14 -22.95 3.21
C GLU A 470 -25.22 -21.89 2.90
N CYS A 471 -25.26 -21.32 1.69
CA CYS A 471 -26.23 -20.29 1.32
C CYS A 471 -27.41 -20.89 0.54
N ASP A 472 -28.65 -20.64 0.98
CA ASP A 472 -29.87 -21.03 0.24
C ASP A 472 -29.99 -20.32 -1.12
N GLY A 473 -29.45 -19.10 -1.20
CA GLY A 473 -29.42 -18.28 -2.41
C GLY A 473 -28.43 -17.14 -2.28
N MET A 474 -27.30 -17.25 -2.97
CA MET A 474 -26.27 -16.22 -2.95
C MET A 474 -26.69 -15.04 -3.84
N GLN A 475 -26.75 -13.86 -3.24
CA GLN A 475 -27.06 -12.62 -3.94
C GLN A 475 -25.86 -12.08 -4.74
N GLY A 476 -24.66 -12.18 -4.17
CA GLY A 476 -23.43 -11.62 -4.72
C GLY A 476 -22.28 -11.74 -3.72
N LEU A 477 -21.08 -11.42 -4.18
CA LEU A 477 -19.88 -11.31 -3.36
C LEU A 477 -19.48 -9.85 -3.22
N GLN A 478 -19.14 -9.45 -2.00
CA GLN A 478 -18.55 -8.15 -1.72
C GLN A 478 -17.10 -8.36 -1.30
N ILE A 479 -16.17 -7.79 -2.05
CA ILE A 479 -14.73 -7.84 -1.79
C ILE A 479 -14.30 -6.45 -1.35
N VAL A 480 -13.55 -6.35 -0.27
CA VAL A 480 -13.00 -5.09 0.23
C VAL A 480 -11.49 -5.27 0.33
N THR A 481 -10.73 -4.41 -0.34
CA THR A 481 -9.28 -4.62 -0.51
C THR A 481 -8.52 -3.31 -0.62
N GLY A 482 -7.26 -3.33 -0.20
CA GLY A 482 -6.27 -2.32 -0.61
C GLY A 482 -6.04 -2.40 -2.13
N ILE A 483 -5.91 -1.25 -2.78
CA ILE A 483 -5.66 -1.17 -4.24
C ILE A 483 -4.34 -0.48 -4.60
N ASP A 484 -3.73 0.21 -3.65
CA ASP A 484 -2.45 0.92 -3.81
C ASP A 484 -1.24 0.15 -3.27
N ASP A 485 -1.42 -1.11 -2.88
CA ASP A 485 -0.39 -2.03 -2.40
C ASP A 485 -0.49 -3.42 -3.09
N ALA A 486 0.18 -4.43 -2.51
CA ALA A 486 0.20 -5.78 -3.04
C ALA A 486 -1.18 -6.47 -3.02
N TRP A 487 -2.12 -6.04 -2.16
CA TRP A 487 -3.45 -6.64 -2.09
C TRP A 487 -4.25 -6.44 -3.39
N GLY A 488 -3.95 -5.37 -4.14
CA GLY A 488 -4.54 -5.16 -5.46
C GLY A 488 -4.22 -6.29 -6.45
N GLY A 489 -3.00 -6.84 -6.39
CA GLY A 489 -2.60 -7.99 -7.22
C GLY A 489 -3.16 -9.30 -6.70
N TRP A 490 -3.18 -9.48 -5.39
CA TRP A 490 -3.81 -10.64 -4.75
C TRP A 490 -5.29 -10.79 -5.13
N VAL A 491 -6.06 -9.69 -5.08
CA VAL A 491 -7.48 -9.70 -5.44
C VAL A 491 -7.70 -9.85 -6.94
N SER A 492 -6.76 -9.39 -7.77
CA SER A 492 -6.83 -9.59 -9.22
C SER A 492 -6.86 -11.08 -9.56
N GLY A 493 -5.98 -11.88 -8.96
CA GLY A 493 -5.99 -13.33 -9.14
C GLY A 493 -7.26 -14.01 -8.60
N TRP A 494 -7.77 -13.59 -7.43
CA TRP A 494 -9.06 -14.05 -6.92
C TRP A 494 -10.19 -13.78 -7.91
N LEU A 495 -10.22 -12.58 -8.48
CA LEU A 495 -11.32 -12.13 -9.33
C LEU A 495 -11.38 -12.92 -10.65
N GLU A 496 -10.24 -13.27 -11.23
CA GLU A 496 -10.16 -14.19 -12.37
C GLU A 496 -10.80 -15.54 -12.03
N ARG A 497 -10.40 -16.17 -10.91
CA ARG A 497 -10.96 -17.47 -10.49
C ARG A 497 -12.44 -17.40 -10.14
N LEU A 498 -12.88 -16.31 -9.50
CA LEU A 498 -14.28 -16.08 -9.20
C LEU A 498 -15.13 -15.91 -10.47
N ARG A 499 -14.58 -15.33 -11.53
CA ARG A 499 -15.28 -15.19 -12.81
C ARG A 499 -15.34 -16.48 -13.60
N ASP A 500 -14.31 -17.32 -13.49
CA ASP A 500 -14.32 -18.66 -14.09
C ASP A 500 -15.37 -19.57 -13.44
N GLU A 501 -15.43 -19.60 -12.10
CA GLU A 501 -16.36 -20.47 -11.35
C GLU A 501 -17.78 -19.86 -11.23
N TYR A 502 -17.87 -18.56 -10.99
CA TYR A 502 -19.12 -17.83 -10.69
C TYR A 502 -19.41 -16.68 -11.65
N GLY A 503 -19.25 -16.91 -12.97
CA GLY A 503 -19.34 -15.84 -13.98
C GLY A 503 -20.62 -14.98 -13.97
N LYS A 504 -21.77 -15.52 -13.54
CA LYS A 504 -23.05 -14.78 -13.47
C LYS A 504 -23.30 -14.04 -12.15
N LEU A 505 -22.43 -14.25 -11.15
CA LEU A 505 -22.63 -13.70 -9.82
C LEU A 505 -22.31 -12.19 -9.81
N SER A 506 -23.08 -11.41 -9.07
CA SER A 506 -22.77 -9.99 -8.85
C SER A 506 -21.56 -9.87 -7.93
N ILE A 507 -20.45 -9.31 -8.43
CA ILE A 507 -19.22 -9.12 -7.66
C ILE A 507 -18.96 -7.63 -7.49
N TRP A 508 -19.10 -7.16 -6.26
CA TRP A 508 -18.87 -5.77 -5.86
C TRP A 508 -17.51 -5.65 -5.20
N ILE A 509 -16.71 -4.68 -5.64
CA ILE A 509 -15.36 -4.47 -5.12
C ILE A 509 -15.23 -3.06 -4.56
N TRP A 510 -14.93 -2.97 -3.27
CA TRP A 510 -14.64 -1.74 -2.55
C TRP A 510 -13.11 -1.60 -2.46
N GLY A 511 -12.54 -0.78 -3.35
CA GLY A 511 -11.10 -0.58 -3.47
C GLY A 511 -10.62 0.56 -2.58
N LEU A 512 -10.03 0.24 -1.44
CA LEU A 512 -9.57 1.21 -0.44
C LEU A 512 -8.14 1.66 -0.73
N GLY A 513 -7.89 2.96 -0.60
CA GLY A 513 -6.52 3.50 -0.61
C GLY A 513 -6.45 4.93 -1.09
N GLU A 514 -5.32 5.58 -0.80
CA GLU A 514 -5.06 6.96 -1.22
C GLU A 514 -4.59 7.03 -2.68
N GLN A 515 -4.10 5.91 -3.24
CA GLN A 515 -3.66 5.83 -4.65
C GLN A 515 -2.59 6.89 -4.97
N GLY A 516 -1.76 7.24 -3.98
CA GLY A 516 -0.73 8.27 -4.06
C GLY A 516 -1.21 9.72 -3.98
N GLY A 517 -2.47 9.96 -3.58
CA GLY A 517 -3.03 11.27 -3.30
C GLY A 517 -2.45 11.96 -2.06
N ASP A 518 -2.07 11.20 -1.04
CA ASP A 518 -1.45 11.73 0.18
C ASP A 518 -0.05 12.27 -0.12
N ILE A 519 0.18 13.56 0.13
CA ILE A 519 1.45 14.26 -0.17
C ILE A 519 2.49 14.05 0.93
N THR A 520 2.09 13.64 2.13
CA THR A 520 3.00 13.40 3.25
C THR A 520 3.93 12.21 2.97
N VAL A 521 3.48 11.27 2.14
CA VAL A 521 4.23 10.09 1.73
C VAL A 521 5.38 10.46 0.77
N PRO A 522 6.59 9.87 0.92
CA PRO A 522 7.70 10.11 0.01
C PRO A 522 7.33 9.89 -1.46
N ARG A 523 7.84 10.74 -2.35
CA ARG A 523 7.48 10.74 -3.78
C ARG A 523 7.59 9.36 -4.42
N GLU A 524 8.69 8.64 -4.18
CA GLU A 524 8.92 7.30 -4.75
C GLU A 524 7.82 6.31 -4.37
N LYS A 525 7.45 6.25 -3.09
CA LYS A 525 6.37 5.41 -2.59
C LYS A 525 5.01 5.82 -3.16
N ARG A 526 4.75 7.13 -3.33
CA ARG A 526 3.54 7.61 -4.00
C ARG A 526 3.47 7.18 -5.45
N LEU A 527 4.58 7.22 -6.18
CA LEU A 527 4.62 6.75 -7.57
C LEU A 527 4.32 5.25 -7.66
N GLN A 528 4.84 4.46 -6.72
CA GLN A 528 4.52 3.04 -6.61
C GLN A 528 3.02 2.82 -6.31
N GLN A 529 2.43 3.55 -5.36
CA GLN A 529 0.99 3.50 -5.05
C GLN A 529 0.11 3.84 -6.26
N ILE A 530 0.48 4.87 -7.03
CA ILE A 530 -0.20 5.25 -8.27
C ILE A 530 -0.11 4.12 -9.29
N SER A 531 1.08 3.53 -9.45
CA SER A 531 1.30 2.41 -10.38
C SER A 531 0.47 1.18 -9.99
N ASN A 532 0.48 0.80 -8.71
CA ASN A 532 -0.33 -0.30 -8.19
C ASN A 532 -1.81 -0.03 -8.42
N SER A 533 -2.28 1.18 -8.06
CA SER A 533 -3.68 1.56 -8.23
C SER A 533 -4.12 1.55 -9.69
N ALA A 534 -3.24 1.88 -10.63
CA ALA A 534 -3.55 1.82 -12.05
C ALA A 534 -3.74 0.39 -12.55
N ARG A 535 -2.86 -0.53 -12.13
CA ARG A 535 -3.00 -1.97 -12.44
C ARG A 535 -4.26 -2.55 -11.82
N SER A 536 -4.50 -2.26 -10.53
CA SER A 536 -5.71 -2.64 -9.81
C SER A 536 -6.96 -2.09 -10.49
N LEU A 537 -6.99 -0.80 -10.82
CA LEU A 537 -8.13 -0.18 -11.51
C LEU A 537 -8.44 -0.88 -12.83
N HIS A 538 -7.42 -1.16 -13.66
CA HIS A 538 -7.61 -1.80 -14.96
C HIS A 538 -8.24 -3.20 -14.80
N MET A 539 -7.64 -4.06 -13.97
CA MET A 539 -8.09 -5.44 -13.81
C MET A 539 -9.44 -5.54 -13.07
N LEU A 540 -9.57 -4.80 -11.96
CA LEU A 540 -10.77 -4.85 -11.12
C LEU A 540 -11.99 -4.26 -11.84
N ALA A 541 -11.84 -3.17 -12.59
CA ALA A 541 -12.95 -2.60 -13.36
C ALA A 541 -13.40 -3.52 -14.50
N GLU A 542 -12.48 -4.24 -15.14
CA GLU A 542 -12.79 -5.13 -16.26
C GLU A 542 -13.52 -6.41 -15.82
N GLN A 543 -13.21 -6.94 -14.64
CA GLN A 543 -13.76 -8.20 -14.17
C GLN A 543 -14.87 -8.04 -13.11
N SER A 544 -14.94 -6.95 -12.36
CA SER A 544 -16.02 -6.74 -11.38
C SER A 544 -17.37 -6.41 -12.05
N SER A 545 -18.46 -6.59 -11.30
CA SER A 545 -19.79 -6.09 -11.69
C SER A 545 -19.91 -4.61 -11.38
N VAL A 546 -19.46 -4.22 -10.18
CA VAL A 546 -19.32 -2.83 -9.75
C VAL A 546 -18.00 -2.68 -9.00
N TYR A 547 -17.18 -1.71 -9.41
CA TYR A 547 -15.96 -1.31 -8.73
C TYR A 547 -16.13 0.08 -8.12
N ILE A 548 -15.95 0.18 -6.81
CA ILE A 548 -16.06 1.42 -6.04
C ILE A 548 -14.70 1.74 -5.43
N PRO A 549 -13.88 2.61 -6.05
CA PRO A 549 -12.67 3.10 -5.43
C PRO A 549 -13.03 4.13 -4.34
N VAL A 550 -12.50 3.93 -3.14
CA VAL A 550 -12.76 4.72 -1.94
C VAL A 550 -11.42 5.24 -1.41
N SER A 551 -11.28 6.57 -1.31
CA SER A 551 -10.13 7.21 -0.68
C SER A 551 -10.14 7.04 0.84
N ASN A 552 -8.96 7.15 1.49
CA ASN A 552 -8.91 7.12 2.95
C ASN A 552 -9.43 8.43 3.54
N SER A 553 -9.18 9.55 2.87
CA SER A 553 -9.65 10.87 3.24
C SER A 553 -10.57 11.47 2.15
N PRO A 554 -11.72 12.06 2.53
CA PRO A 554 -12.52 12.85 1.60
C PRO A 554 -11.76 14.09 1.12
N VAL A 555 -11.99 14.52 -0.12
CA VAL A 555 -11.36 15.75 -0.66
C VAL A 555 -11.71 16.99 0.15
N LYS A 556 -12.94 17.03 0.65
CA LYS A 556 -13.45 18.07 1.55
C LYS A 556 -13.96 17.37 2.80
N LEU A 557 -13.39 17.73 3.95
CA LEU A 557 -13.87 17.30 5.26
C LEU A 557 -14.90 18.31 5.77
N PRO A 558 -16.18 17.92 5.95
CA PRO A 558 -17.18 18.77 6.57
C PRO A 558 -16.79 19.12 8.02
N SER A 559 -17.28 20.25 8.51
CA SER A 559 -17.07 20.74 9.90
C SER A 559 -17.51 19.74 10.97
N TYR A 560 -18.51 18.92 10.67
CA TYR A 560 -19.04 17.92 11.59
C TYR A 560 -18.21 16.63 11.65
N VAL A 561 -17.13 16.50 10.85
CA VAL A 561 -16.24 15.34 10.86
C VAL A 561 -14.87 15.74 11.41
N SER A 562 -14.45 15.13 12.52
CA SER A 562 -13.12 15.31 13.11
C SER A 562 -12.36 13.98 13.07
N MET A 563 -11.52 13.81 12.06
CA MET A 563 -10.80 12.58 11.79
C MET A 563 -9.28 12.81 11.79
N ASP A 564 -8.53 11.84 12.30
CA ASP A 564 -7.09 11.76 12.13
C ASP A 564 -6.82 10.94 10.86
N THR A 565 -6.23 11.58 9.86
CA THR A 565 -5.94 10.96 8.56
C THR A 565 -4.83 9.91 8.63
N ASN A 566 -4.07 9.84 9.73
CA ASN A 566 -3.07 8.81 9.94
C ASN A 566 -3.62 7.61 10.71
N SER A 567 -4.77 7.76 11.39
CA SER A 567 -5.39 6.69 12.17
C SER A 567 -6.24 5.81 11.27
N PRO A 568 -5.86 4.54 11.05
CA PRO A 568 -6.67 3.65 10.23
C PRO A 568 -8.04 3.35 10.87
N TRP A 569 -8.13 3.42 12.20
CA TRP A 569 -9.39 3.31 12.96
C TRP A 569 -10.40 4.39 12.59
N HIS A 570 -9.96 5.64 12.48
CA HIS A 570 -10.84 6.74 12.07
C HIS A 570 -11.18 6.65 10.58
N ILE A 571 -10.21 6.33 9.71
CA ILE A 571 -10.43 6.12 8.27
C ILE A 571 -11.49 5.04 8.05
N GLY A 572 -11.28 3.87 8.64
CA GLY A 572 -12.17 2.73 8.50
C GLY A 572 -13.58 3.08 8.93
N ALA A 573 -13.75 3.78 10.06
CA ALA A 573 -15.05 4.20 10.55
C ALA A 573 -15.86 5.01 9.52
N VAL A 574 -15.27 6.02 8.88
CA VAL A 574 -15.95 6.81 7.84
C VAL A 574 -16.32 5.94 6.64
N GLN A 575 -15.40 5.07 6.20
CA GLN A 575 -15.62 4.16 5.08
C GLN A 575 -16.74 3.14 5.39
N ALA A 576 -16.79 2.60 6.60
CA ALA A 576 -17.82 1.65 7.03
C ALA A 576 -19.20 2.31 7.12
N VAL A 577 -19.30 3.56 7.57
CA VAL A 577 -20.59 4.29 7.54
C VAL A 577 -21.12 4.38 6.12
N ALA A 578 -20.25 4.71 5.15
CA ALA A 578 -20.65 4.82 3.76
C ALA A 578 -21.06 3.46 3.16
N LEU A 579 -20.21 2.45 3.32
CA LEU A 579 -20.41 1.10 2.76
C LEU A 579 -21.65 0.43 3.36
N GLU A 580 -21.78 0.44 4.69
CA GLU A 580 -22.88 -0.21 5.40
C GLU A 580 -24.21 0.51 5.13
N SER A 581 -24.20 1.85 5.04
CA SER A 581 -25.37 2.64 4.64
C SER A 581 -25.83 2.36 3.23
N MET A 582 -24.91 2.31 2.27
CA MET A 582 -25.25 2.03 0.87
C MET A 582 -25.81 0.62 0.66
N THR A 583 -25.27 -0.36 1.39
CA THR A 583 -25.64 -1.78 1.22
C THR A 583 -26.76 -2.25 2.15
N MET A 584 -27.42 -1.35 2.88
CA MET A 584 -28.55 -1.74 3.73
C MET A 584 -29.74 -2.37 3.03
N PRO A 585 -30.22 -1.82 1.91
CA PRO A 585 -31.44 -2.30 1.27
C PRO A 585 -31.34 -3.77 0.85
N SER A 586 -30.13 -4.29 0.61
CA SER A 586 -29.91 -5.70 0.24
C SER A 586 -30.17 -6.66 1.40
N ARG A 587 -30.13 -6.14 2.63
CA ARG A 587 -30.26 -6.90 3.88
C ARG A 587 -31.62 -6.76 4.56
N LEU A 588 -32.49 -5.88 4.07
CA LEU A 588 -33.85 -5.74 4.61
C LEU A 588 -34.69 -6.99 4.30
N ARG A 589 -35.59 -7.34 5.21
CA ARG A 589 -36.55 -8.43 5.02
C ARG A 589 -37.46 -8.13 3.84
N SER A 590 -37.87 -9.17 3.12
CA SER A 590 -38.78 -9.04 1.97
C SER A 590 -40.15 -8.45 2.33
N SER A 591 -40.56 -8.51 3.60
CA SER A 591 -41.80 -7.92 4.11
C SER A 591 -41.78 -6.39 4.19
N ASP A 592 -40.60 -5.75 4.23
CA ASP A 592 -40.46 -4.29 4.42
C ASP A 592 -40.83 -3.49 3.16
N GLY A 593 -40.92 -4.13 1.98
CA GLY A 593 -41.26 -3.47 0.71
C GLY A 593 -40.23 -2.43 0.21
N ARG A 594 -39.22 -2.13 1.02
CA ARG A 594 -38.07 -1.23 0.78
C ARG A 594 -36.77 -1.98 0.43
N ARG A 595 -36.85 -3.32 0.37
CA ARG A 595 -35.72 -4.20 0.01
C ARG A 595 -35.26 -3.90 -1.41
N GLY A 596 -33.95 -3.79 -1.61
CA GLY A 596 -33.30 -3.58 -2.90
C GLY A 596 -32.07 -4.47 -3.03
N THR A 597 -32.01 -5.33 -4.03
CA THR A 597 -30.90 -6.25 -4.18
C THR A 597 -29.64 -5.56 -4.74
N LEU A 598 -28.45 -6.12 -4.50
CA LEU A 598 -27.20 -5.67 -5.14
C LEU A 598 -27.32 -5.67 -6.67
N VAL A 599 -28.06 -6.63 -7.24
CA VAL A 599 -28.33 -6.69 -8.69
C VAL A 599 -29.20 -5.51 -9.13
N ASP A 600 -30.26 -5.15 -8.37
CA ASP A 600 -31.09 -3.99 -8.69
C ASP A 600 -30.26 -2.69 -8.73
N MET A 601 -29.34 -2.53 -7.79
CA MET A 601 -28.42 -1.39 -7.74
C MET A 601 -27.42 -1.42 -8.90
N GLU A 602 -26.87 -2.60 -9.21
CA GLU A 602 -25.94 -2.81 -10.35
C GLU A 602 -26.60 -2.43 -11.68
N GLU A 603 -27.84 -2.87 -11.94
CA GLU A 603 -28.56 -2.54 -13.17
C GLU A 603 -28.75 -1.03 -13.36
N THR A 604 -28.96 -0.30 -12.27
CA THR A 604 -29.09 1.17 -12.30
C THR A 604 -27.75 1.85 -12.57
N LEU A 605 -26.66 1.37 -11.96
CA LEU A 605 -25.34 1.97 -12.10
C LEU A 605 -24.70 1.66 -13.45
N ASN A 606 -24.86 0.43 -13.93
CA ASN A 606 -24.21 -0.11 -15.13
C ASN A 606 -25.23 -0.47 -16.23
N SER A 607 -26.06 0.50 -16.62
CA SER A 607 -27.10 0.32 -17.65
C SER A 607 -26.58 -0.11 -19.02
N THR A 608 -25.32 0.20 -19.35
CA THR A 608 -24.67 -0.14 -20.62
C THR A 608 -23.84 -1.44 -20.56
N GLY A 609 -23.67 -2.05 -19.39
CA GLY A 609 -22.84 -3.23 -19.14
C GLY A 609 -21.32 -2.97 -19.11
N LYS A 610 -20.90 -1.76 -19.50
CA LYS A 610 -19.49 -1.35 -19.61
C LYS A 610 -19.06 -0.39 -18.49
N ARG A 611 -19.99 0.39 -17.93
CA ARG A 611 -19.72 1.40 -16.90
C ARG A 611 -19.80 0.80 -15.50
N ARG A 612 -18.72 0.12 -15.09
CA ARG A 612 -18.66 -0.65 -13.84
C ARG A 612 -18.09 0.14 -12.64
N ILE A 613 -17.34 1.20 -12.88
CA ILE A 613 -16.79 2.09 -11.86
C ILE A 613 -17.87 3.08 -11.37
N ALA A 614 -18.10 3.11 -10.05
CA ALA A 614 -19.02 4.04 -9.41
C ALA A 614 -18.33 4.89 -8.33
N LYS A 615 -18.71 6.17 -8.27
CA LYS A 615 -18.31 7.13 -7.23
C LYS A 615 -19.19 6.97 -6.00
N LEU A 616 -18.59 6.88 -4.82
CA LEU A 616 -19.28 6.90 -3.54
C LEU A 616 -19.35 8.32 -2.95
N GLY A 617 -20.54 8.73 -2.53
CA GLY A 617 -20.81 9.96 -1.80
C GLY A 617 -21.56 9.70 -0.50
N LEU A 618 -21.33 10.56 0.50
CA LEU A 618 -21.91 10.43 1.83
C LEU A 618 -22.31 11.80 2.41
N SER A 619 -23.40 11.85 3.16
CA SER A 619 -23.80 12.97 4.01
C SER A 619 -24.34 12.44 5.33
N VAL A 620 -24.03 13.14 6.43
CA VAL A 620 -24.37 12.72 7.78
C VAL A 620 -25.05 13.87 8.51
N ALA A 621 -26.16 13.58 9.19
CA ALA A 621 -26.93 14.57 9.94
C ALA A 621 -27.41 14.01 11.28
N ASP A 622 -27.80 14.92 12.19
CA ASP A 622 -28.45 14.56 13.44
C ASP A 622 -29.89 14.12 13.13
N PRO A 623 -30.31 12.91 13.54
CA PRO A 623 -31.70 12.50 13.40
C PRO A 623 -32.71 13.50 13.98
N GLY A 624 -32.38 14.13 15.11
CA GLY A 624 -33.29 15.08 15.78
C GLY A 624 -33.54 16.36 14.97
N VAL A 625 -32.58 16.75 14.12
CA VAL A 625 -32.68 17.90 13.22
C VAL A 625 -33.58 17.57 12.03
N LEU A 626 -33.45 16.36 11.47
CA LEU A 626 -34.27 15.90 10.33
C LEU A 626 -35.73 15.66 10.71
N ASP A 627 -36.00 15.17 11.93
CA ASP A 627 -37.35 14.94 12.46
C ASP A 627 -38.19 16.23 12.67
N GLY A 628 -37.64 17.42 12.40
CA GLY A 628 -38.35 18.69 12.47
C GLY A 628 -38.68 19.17 13.90
N LYS A 629 -38.03 18.64 14.94
CA LYS A 629 -38.42 18.87 16.35
C LYS A 629 -37.90 20.16 16.98
N SER A 630 -37.09 21.00 16.32
CA SER A 630 -37.01 22.43 16.68
C SER A 630 -36.42 23.31 15.58
N GLU A 631 -37.12 24.41 15.25
CA GLU A 631 -36.66 25.47 14.33
C GLU A 631 -35.30 26.07 14.76
N ALA A 632 -35.02 26.10 16.06
CA ALA A 632 -33.74 26.57 16.60
C ALA A 632 -32.57 25.61 16.32
N SER A 633 -32.78 24.29 16.45
CA SER A 633 -31.75 23.28 16.14
C SER A 633 -31.46 23.18 14.65
N ILE A 634 -32.47 23.42 13.81
CA ILE A 634 -32.33 23.48 12.35
C ILE A 634 -31.43 24.66 11.97
N ALA A 635 -31.69 25.84 12.56
CA ALA A 635 -30.87 27.03 12.32
C ALA A 635 -29.42 26.88 12.85
N GLU A 636 -29.20 26.20 13.98
CA GLU A 636 -27.85 25.90 14.48
C GLU A 636 -27.13 24.85 13.62
N ALA A 637 -27.83 23.83 13.13
CA ALA A 637 -27.29 22.81 12.23
C ALA A 637 -26.93 23.38 10.84
N GLU A 638 -27.74 24.29 10.30
CA GLU A 638 -27.42 25.05 9.08
C GLU A 638 -26.18 25.93 9.28
N LYS A 639 -26.06 26.59 10.44
CA LYS A 639 -24.90 27.43 10.79
C LYS A 639 -23.63 26.61 11.05
N ALA A 640 -23.78 25.36 11.46
CA ALA A 640 -22.71 24.38 11.62
C ALA A 640 -22.37 23.63 10.32
N GLY A 641 -23.08 23.89 9.21
CA GLY A 641 -22.85 23.23 7.92
C GLY A 641 -23.33 21.78 7.83
N SER A 642 -24.24 21.36 8.74
CA SER A 642 -24.74 19.98 8.86
C SER A 642 -26.01 19.70 8.04
N MET A 643 -26.64 20.72 7.44
CA MET A 643 -27.66 20.56 6.41
C MET A 643 -27.35 21.47 5.23
N THR A 644 -27.12 20.87 4.06
CA THR A 644 -27.14 21.61 2.79
C THR A 644 -28.22 21.02 1.88
N SER A 645 -29.50 21.24 2.22
CA SER A 645 -30.50 21.31 1.15
C SER A 645 -30.39 22.69 0.50
N HIS A 646 -29.32 22.93 -0.27
CA HIS A 646 -29.30 24.06 -1.20
C HIS A 646 -30.29 23.74 -2.32
N ARG A 647 -31.58 23.97 -2.05
CA ARG A 647 -32.53 24.30 -3.11
C ARG A 647 -32.22 25.74 -3.51
N ASP A 648 -31.54 25.91 -4.63
CA ASP A 648 -31.63 27.18 -5.34
C ASP A 648 -33.13 27.44 -5.60
N GLU A 649 -33.64 28.59 -5.12
CA GLU A 649 -35.01 29.05 -5.37
C GLU A 649 -35.27 29.36 -6.87
N SER A 650 -34.37 28.98 -7.76
CA SER A 650 -34.58 29.01 -9.21
C SER A 650 -35.12 27.67 -9.70
N GLY A 651 -36.45 27.53 -9.67
CA GLY A 651 -37.35 26.58 -10.37
C GLY A 651 -36.81 25.60 -11.43
N ASN A 652 -35.76 24.82 -11.16
CA ASN A 652 -35.28 23.74 -12.04
C ASN A 652 -35.21 22.44 -11.25
N ASN A 653 -36.32 21.68 -11.27
CA ASN A 653 -36.55 20.45 -10.50
C ASN A 653 -35.64 19.25 -10.85
N ASN A 654 -34.65 19.40 -11.76
CA ASN A 654 -33.80 18.32 -12.28
C ASN A 654 -32.37 18.26 -11.69
N GLN A 655 -32.05 18.99 -10.62
CA GLN A 655 -30.74 18.87 -9.97
C GLN A 655 -30.77 17.80 -8.86
N LEU A 656 -30.01 16.73 -9.05
CA LEU A 656 -29.78 15.69 -8.05
C LEU A 656 -29.01 16.27 -6.85
N ALA A 657 -29.32 15.81 -5.64
CA ALA A 657 -28.69 16.29 -4.41
C ALA A 657 -27.16 16.11 -4.47
N GLU A 658 -26.39 17.12 -4.04
CA GLU A 658 -24.95 16.97 -3.84
C GLU A 658 -24.69 16.30 -2.48
N PHE A 659 -23.61 15.51 -2.39
CA PHE A 659 -23.18 14.90 -1.13
C PHE A 659 -22.06 15.73 -0.49
N ASP A 660 -22.11 15.89 0.83
CA ASP A 660 -21.11 16.63 1.61
C ASP A 660 -19.68 16.04 1.49
N MET A 661 -19.57 14.72 1.48
CA MET A 661 -18.30 13.99 1.39
C MET A 661 -18.18 13.27 0.05
N ASP A 662 -17.10 13.58 -0.65
CA ASP A 662 -16.65 12.89 -1.87
C ASP A 662 -15.40 12.08 -1.54
N VAL A 663 -15.54 10.74 -1.55
CA VAL A 663 -14.47 9.77 -1.29
C VAL A 663 -13.98 9.08 -2.57
N PHE A 664 -14.31 9.63 -3.74
CA PHE A 664 -13.88 9.10 -5.03
C PHE A 664 -12.80 9.99 -5.67
N THR A 665 -13.09 11.29 -5.73
CA THR A 665 -12.27 12.27 -6.45
C THR A 665 -10.88 12.39 -5.80
N LYS A 666 -9.83 12.47 -6.60
CA LYS A 666 -8.45 12.69 -6.12
C LYS A 666 -7.84 13.92 -6.76
N ASP A 667 -7.01 14.62 -5.99
CA ASP A 667 -6.20 15.73 -6.48
C ASP A 667 -4.75 15.27 -6.69
N TYR A 668 -4.44 14.80 -7.90
CA TYR A 668 -3.08 14.44 -8.27
C TYR A 668 -2.16 15.66 -8.48
N LYS A 669 -2.62 16.91 -8.30
CA LYS A 669 -1.87 18.18 -8.50
C LYS A 669 -1.13 18.32 -9.85
N ILE A 670 -1.49 17.52 -10.86
CA ILE A 670 -0.78 17.42 -12.14
C ILE A 670 -1.53 18.14 -13.28
N ALA A 671 -2.75 18.62 -13.04
CA ALA A 671 -3.52 19.36 -14.03
C ALA A 671 -4.15 20.62 -13.42
N SER A 672 -3.92 21.77 -14.08
CA SER A 672 -4.81 22.91 -13.97
C SER A 672 -6.19 22.45 -14.43
N THR A 673 -7.13 22.31 -13.51
CA THR A 673 -8.52 22.04 -13.83
C THR A 673 -9.05 23.28 -14.55
N LYS A 674 -9.02 23.28 -15.89
CA LYS A 674 -9.90 24.16 -16.67
C LYS A 674 -11.31 23.94 -16.11
N GLY A 675 -12.06 25.03 -15.89
CA GLY A 675 -13.27 25.08 -15.08
C GLY A 675 -14.14 23.83 -15.18
N ARG A 676 -14.58 23.32 -14.02
CA ARG A 676 -15.47 22.14 -13.91
C ARG A 676 -16.62 22.29 -14.90
N LYS A 677 -16.58 21.53 -16.01
CA LYS A 677 -17.79 21.27 -16.79
C LYS A 677 -18.76 20.54 -15.85
N LYS A 678 -20.05 20.77 -16.03
CA LYS A 678 -21.09 20.08 -15.25
C LYS A 678 -20.96 18.58 -15.53
N ASP A 679 -20.74 17.78 -14.49
CA ASP A 679 -20.62 16.32 -14.63
C ASP A 679 -21.94 15.74 -15.13
N HIS A 680 -21.90 14.95 -16.21
CA HIS A 680 -23.06 14.20 -16.67
C HIS A 680 -23.17 12.91 -15.87
N ILE A 681 -24.35 12.64 -15.32
CA ILE A 681 -24.64 11.45 -14.51
C ILE A 681 -25.37 10.44 -15.41
N PHE A 682 -24.82 9.23 -15.52
CA PHE A 682 -25.43 8.14 -16.27
C PHE A 682 -26.43 7.35 -15.42
N GLY A 683 -26.07 7.08 -14.17
CA GLY A 683 -26.89 6.33 -13.23
C GLY A 683 -26.53 6.65 -11.79
N ARG A 684 -27.52 6.57 -10.89
CA ARG A 684 -27.34 6.86 -9.46
C ARG A 684 -28.23 5.99 -8.59
N ALA A 685 -27.62 5.28 -7.65
CA ALA A 685 -28.32 4.54 -6.60
C ALA A 685 -28.13 5.28 -5.27
N GLU A 686 -29.21 5.62 -4.58
CA GLU A 686 -29.20 6.41 -3.34
C GLU A 686 -29.87 5.62 -2.21
N THR A 687 -29.30 5.66 -1.01
CA THR A 687 -29.90 5.07 0.18
C THR A 687 -29.97 6.12 1.29
N SER A 688 -31.17 6.35 1.82
CA SER A 688 -31.41 7.24 2.96
C SER A 688 -31.73 6.46 4.24
N ARG A 689 -31.14 6.90 5.36
CA ARG A 689 -31.45 6.48 6.72
C ARG A 689 -31.87 7.69 7.54
N GLY A 690 -33.08 7.66 8.08
CA GLY A 690 -33.72 8.81 8.71
C GLY A 690 -34.58 9.61 7.72
N GLU A 691 -35.27 10.62 8.23
CA GLU A 691 -36.26 11.41 7.49
C GLU A 691 -35.59 12.50 6.64
N TRP A 692 -34.87 12.09 5.59
CA TRP A 692 -34.32 13.01 4.62
C TRP A 692 -35.43 13.54 3.70
N ASN A 693 -35.50 14.86 3.51
CA ASN A 693 -36.42 15.51 2.58
C ASN A 693 -35.99 15.26 1.12
N VAL A 694 -36.20 14.04 0.63
CA VAL A 694 -35.93 13.62 -0.74
C VAL A 694 -37.27 13.54 -1.49
N SER A 695 -37.38 14.12 -2.69
CA SER A 695 -38.61 14.02 -3.48
C SER A 695 -38.95 12.55 -3.77
N GLU A 696 -40.21 12.15 -3.56
CA GLU A 696 -40.69 10.78 -3.83
C GLU A 696 -40.85 10.48 -5.34
N ASP A 697 -40.62 11.47 -6.20
CA ASP A 697 -40.77 11.36 -7.65
C ASP A 697 -39.60 10.55 -8.27
N GLY A 698 -39.71 9.23 -8.22
CA GLY A 698 -38.76 8.33 -8.87
C GLY A 698 -39.21 6.88 -9.05
N ARG A 699 -40.37 6.47 -8.51
CA ARG A 699 -40.97 5.18 -8.90
C ARG A 699 -41.69 5.34 -10.24
N GLY A 700 -40.95 5.28 -11.35
CA GLY A 700 -41.54 4.92 -12.64
C GLY A 700 -41.28 5.85 -13.82
N GLY A 701 -40.02 6.10 -14.16
CA GLY A 701 -39.67 6.22 -15.58
C GLY A 701 -39.63 4.81 -16.18
N ASP A 702 -40.24 4.59 -17.34
CA ASP A 702 -40.25 3.29 -18.02
C ASP A 702 -38.80 2.79 -18.25
N ARG A 703 -38.43 1.69 -17.58
CA ARG A 703 -37.07 1.11 -17.53
C ARG A 703 -36.51 0.69 -18.90
N ARG A 704 -37.31 0.81 -19.97
CA ARG A 704 -36.97 0.40 -21.33
C ARG A 704 -36.87 1.55 -22.32
N ASP A 705 -37.09 2.79 -21.88
CA ASP A 705 -37.00 3.93 -22.78
C ASP A 705 -35.53 4.35 -22.97
N ARG A 706 -34.87 3.68 -23.92
CA ARG A 706 -33.48 3.93 -24.34
C ARG A 706 -33.23 5.34 -24.90
N PHE A 707 -34.29 6.15 -25.03
CA PHE A 707 -34.28 7.47 -25.66
C PHE A 707 -34.47 8.65 -24.70
N ASN A 708 -34.68 8.42 -23.40
CA ASN A 708 -34.67 9.52 -22.42
C ASN A 708 -33.25 9.81 -21.95
N GLU A 709 -32.83 11.08 -22.12
CA GLU A 709 -31.52 11.63 -21.70
C GLU A 709 -31.42 11.86 -20.17
N GLU A 710 -32.38 11.39 -19.39
CA GLU A 710 -32.39 11.57 -17.94
C GLU A 710 -31.59 10.46 -17.22
N PRO A 711 -30.82 10.80 -16.16
CA PRO A 711 -30.05 9.83 -15.39
C PRO A 711 -30.97 8.75 -14.81
N ALA A 712 -30.56 7.48 -14.91
CA ALA A 712 -31.27 6.40 -14.24
C ALA A 712 -31.06 6.52 -12.72
N VAL A 713 -32.09 6.93 -11.96
CA VAL A 713 -31.97 7.12 -10.50
C VAL A 713 -32.85 6.13 -9.76
N GLN A 714 -32.26 5.42 -8.79
CA GLN A 714 -32.96 4.52 -7.88
C GLN A 714 -32.73 4.95 -6.44
N ARG A 715 -33.83 5.16 -5.70
CA ARG A 715 -33.80 5.59 -4.30
C ARG A 715 -34.32 4.49 -3.39
N PHE A 716 -33.57 4.22 -2.34
CA PHE A 716 -33.92 3.30 -1.27
C PHE A 716 -33.98 4.06 0.05
N SER A 717 -34.87 3.62 0.93
CA SER A 717 -34.99 4.14 2.29
C SER A 717 -34.88 2.98 3.26
N ALA A 718 -34.01 3.10 4.25
CA ALA A 718 -33.89 2.13 5.33
C ALA A 718 -34.54 2.69 6.61
N PRO A 719 -35.38 1.90 7.31
CA PRO A 719 -36.11 2.36 8.48
C PRO A 719 -35.23 2.58 9.72
N LEU A 720 -33.98 2.08 9.70
CA LEU A 720 -33.07 2.14 10.83
C LEU A 720 -32.00 3.22 10.61
N LEU A 721 -31.77 4.02 11.65
CA LEU A 721 -30.63 4.93 11.74
C LEU A 721 -29.31 4.15 11.89
N PHE A 722 -28.19 4.77 11.55
CA PHE A 722 -26.86 4.17 11.74
C PHE A 722 -26.48 4.18 13.23
N PRO A 723 -26.19 3.03 13.86
CA PRO A 723 -25.84 2.96 15.28
C PRO A 723 -24.34 3.24 15.50
N LEU A 724 -24.04 4.10 16.47
CA LEU A 724 -22.67 4.33 16.94
C LEU A 724 -22.42 3.48 18.19
N LEU A 725 -21.58 2.46 18.02
CA LEU A 725 -21.16 1.55 19.09
C LEU A 725 -19.99 2.13 19.89
N ASP A 726 -19.72 1.56 21.07
CA ASP A 726 -18.54 1.84 21.91
C ASP A 726 -17.20 1.55 21.21
N SER A 727 -17.17 0.56 20.31
CA SER A 727 -16.04 0.26 19.43
C SER A 727 -15.78 1.33 18.36
N PHE A 728 -16.76 2.21 18.14
CA PHE A 728 -16.75 3.19 17.06
C PHE A 728 -16.08 4.50 17.51
N PRO A 729 -15.17 5.09 16.70
CA PRO A 729 -14.52 6.34 17.08
C PRO A 729 -15.51 7.50 17.09
N SER A 730 -15.27 8.48 17.98
CA SER A 730 -16.02 9.72 18.05
C SER A 730 -15.59 10.71 16.94
N VAL A 731 -15.74 10.31 15.69
CA VAL A 731 -15.38 11.09 14.48
C VAL A 731 -16.48 12.07 14.06
N PHE A 732 -17.74 11.77 14.39
CA PHE A 732 -18.91 12.55 13.95
C PHE A 732 -19.40 13.47 15.08
N ASN A 733 -19.11 14.76 14.95
CA ASN A 733 -19.54 15.81 15.87
C ASN A 733 -20.84 16.45 15.37
N VAL A 734 -21.92 15.67 15.42
CA VAL A 734 -23.23 16.09 14.92
C VAL A 734 -24.15 16.38 16.11
N GLY A 735 -24.85 17.52 16.08
CA GLY A 735 -25.74 17.97 17.16
C GLY A 735 -25.01 18.25 18.47
N SER A 736 -25.54 17.75 19.59
CA SER A 736 -24.98 17.93 20.95
C SER A 736 -23.71 17.12 21.24
N GLY A 737 -23.17 16.37 20.26
CA GLY A 737 -21.96 15.56 20.41
C GLY A 737 -22.15 14.25 21.20
N GLN A 738 -23.38 13.91 21.61
CA GLN A 738 -23.70 12.68 22.36
C GLN A 738 -24.66 11.73 21.60
N SER A 739 -24.93 11.98 20.31
CA SER A 739 -25.88 11.13 19.59
C SER A 739 -25.32 9.71 19.42
N LYS A 740 -26.07 8.71 19.91
CA LYS A 740 -25.74 7.29 19.73
C LYS A 740 -26.17 6.75 18.35
N LYS A 741 -26.89 7.55 17.56
CA LYS A 741 -27.41 7.17 16.24
C LYS A 741 -27.25 8.32 15.25
N LEU A 742 -26.95 8.01 14.00
CA LEU A 742 -26.75 8.98 12.93
C LEU A 742 -27.79 8.78 11.82
N ALA A 743 -28.27 9.89 11.27
CA ALA A 743 -28.95 9.86 9.99
C ALA A 743 -27.89 9.94 8.90
N VAL A 744 -28.00 9.06 7.90
CA VAL A 744 -26.97 8.89 6.88
C VAL A 744 -27.63 8.85 5.52
N TYR A 745 -27.09 9.61 4.59
CA TYR A 745 -27.46 9.59 3.18
C TYR A 745 -26.25 9.23 2.33
N SER A 746 -26.31 8.09 1.65
CA SER A 746 -25.21 7.57 0.84
C SER A 746 -25.67 7.35 -0.59
N GLY A 747 -24.78 7.55 -1.56
CA GLY A 747 -25.10 7.21 -2.94
C GLY A 747 -23.90 6.77 -3.76
N LEU A 748 -24.19 5.90 -4.73
CA LEU A 748 -23.28 5.49 -5.78
C LEU A 748 -23.69 6.17 -7.08
N THR A 749 -22.74 6.80 -7.76
CA THR A 749 -23.00 7.58 -8.98
C THR A 749 -22.03 7.14 -10.07
N THR A 750 -22.53 6.84 -11.26
CA THR A 750 -21.72 6.69 -12.47
C THR A 750 -21.79 7.99 -13.28
N SER A 751 -20.66 8.64 -13.51
CA SER A 751 -20.60 9.95 -14.18
C SER A 751 -19.34 10.14 -15.01
N THR A 752 -19.32 11.16 -15.85
CA THR A 752 -18.16 11.56 -16.66
C THR A 752 -16.91 11.90 -15.83
N ALA A 753 -17.07 12.22 -14.53
CA ALA A 753 -15.95 12.46 -13.61
C ALA A 753 -15.01 11.25 -13.45
N VAL A 754 -15.51 10.03 -13.71
CA VAL A 754 -14.69 8.82 -13.75
C VAL A 754 -13.65 8.92 -14.87
N ALA A 755 -14.06 9.31 -16.08
CA ALA A 755 -13.15 9.45 -17.22
C ALA A 755 -11.99 10.42 -16.91
N ASP A 756 -12.29 11.54 -16.27
CA ASP A 756 -11.28 12.56 -15.91
C ASP A 756 -10.26 12.04 -14.90
N GLN A 757 -10.69 11.26 -13.91
CA GLN A 757 -9.82 10.60 -12.94
C GLN A 757 -8.94 9.53 -13.61
N VAL A 758 -9.54 8.67 -14.44
CA VAL A 758 -8.82 7.61 -15.16
C VAL A 758 -7.78 8.21 -16.12
N ARG A 759 -8.13 9.27 -16.87
CA ARG A 759 -7.18 9.99 -17.73
C ARG A 759 -6.07 10.68 -16.96
N SER A 760 -6.36 11.16 -15.75
CA SER A 760 -5.34 11.76 -14.89
C SER A 760 -4.34 10.72 -14.45
N LEU A 761 -4.82 9.54 -14.04
CA LEU A 761 -3.98 8.40 -13.67
C LEU A 761 -3.15 7.89 -14.86
N GLU A 762 -3.78 7.70 -16.02
CA GLU A 762 -3.15 7.27 -17.27
C GLU A 762 -1.98 8.18 -17.67
N ARG A 763 -2.16 9.50 -17.62
CA ARG A 763 -1.11 10.49 -17.94
C ARG A 763 0.12 10.38 -17.03
N ILE A 764 -0.10 10.00 -15.77
CA ILE A 764 0.95 9.84 -14.77
C ILE A 764 1.72 8.55 -15.03
N VAL A 765 1.00 7.43 -15.15
CA VAL A 765 1.52 6.08 -15.39
C VAL A 765 2.29 6.00 -16.70
N ARG A 766 1.79 6.67 -17.76
CA ARG A 766 2.46 6.78 -19.06
C ARG A 766 3.90 7.31 -18.94
N ARG A 767 4.23 8.11 -17.92
CA ARG A 767 5.58 8.65 -17.75
C ARG A 767 6.50 7.75 -16.90
N MET A 768 5.96 6.73 -16.25
CA MET A 768 6.65 5.98 -15.19
C MET A 768 6.93 4.52 -15.56
N VAL A 769 6.02 3.87 -16.29
CA VAL A 769 6.09 2.43 -16.57
C VAL A 769 7.02 2.12 -17.75
N SER A 770 7.66 0.94 -17.71
CA SER A 770 8.50 0.39 -18.79
C SER A 770 7.71 0.27 -20.10
N LEU A 771 8.40 0.30 -21.25
CA LEU A 771 7.74 0.39 -22.56
C LEU A 771 6.74 -0.74 -22.83
N ASP A 772 7.07 -1.98 -22.45
CA ASP A 772 6.27 -3.16 -22.78
C ASP A 772 4.94 -3.23 -21.99
N GLU A 773 4.97 -2.92 -20.69
CA GLU A 773 3.77 -2.93 -19.82
C GLU A 773 2.96 -1.63 -19.97
N ARG A 774 3.60 -0.56 -20.41
CA ARG A 774 2.96 0.75 -20.57
C ARG A 774 1.91 0.74 -21.66
N GLU A 775 2.11 0.04 -22.77
CA GLU A 775 1.14 0.04 -23.87
C GLU A 775 -0.15 -0.67 -23.47
N THR A 776 -0.08 -1.85 -22.87
CA THR A 776 -1.27 -2.61 -22.46
C THR A 776 -2.06 -1.86 -21.40
N LEU A 777 -1.39 -1.41 -20.33
CA LEU A 777 -2.04 -0.69 -19.23
C LEU A 777 -2.61 0.66 -19.67
N CYS A 778 -1.86 1.49 -20.41
CA CYS A 778 -2.38 2.77 -20.87
C CYS A 778 -3.54 2.62 -21.86
N ASN A 779 -3.48 1.63 -22.76
CA ASN A 779 -4.59 1.36 -23.68
C ASN A 779 -5.83 0.88 -22.91
N GLY A 780 -5.67 -0.02 -21.93
CA GLY A 780 -6.77 -0.48 -21.07
C GLY A 780 -7.43 0.67 -20.30
N LEU A 781 -6.63 1.54 -19.67
CA LEU A 781 -7.15 2.73 -18.98
C LEU A 781 -7.82 3.72 -19.94
N GLN A 782 -7.32 3.87 -21.15
CA GLN A 782 -7.92 4.73 -22.15
C GLN A 782 -9.30 4.20 -22.59
N VAL A 783 -9.41 2.89 -22.85
CA VAL A 783 -10.69 2.24 -23.18
C VAL A 783 -11.69 2.45 -22.04
N ILE A 784 -11.28 2.25 -20.79
CA ILE A 784 -12.14 2.51 -19.62
C ILE A 784 -12.59 3.97 -19.61
N ALA A 785 -11.71 4.94 -19.86
CA ALA A 785 -12.09 6.35 -19.88
C ALA A 785 -13.09 6.67 -21.00
N GLU A 786 -12.90 6.10 -22.20
CA GLU A 786 -13.77 6.30 -23.37
C GLU A 786 -15.20 5.77 -23.14
N GLU A 787 -15.38 4.72 -22.34
CA GLU A 787 -16.71 4.19 -21.99
C GLU A 787 -17.54 5.15 -21.12
N TYR A 788 -16.86 6.08 -20.45
CA TYR A 788 -17.44 7.14 -19.62
C TYR A 788 -17.50 8.49 -20.32
N ASP A 789 -17.05 8.57 -21.57
CA ASP A 789 -17.29 9.73 -22.42
C ASP A 789 -18.69 9.67 -23.05
N GLU A 790 -19.28 10.85 -23.22
CA GLU A 790 -20.57 11.02 -23.88
C GLU A 790 -20.39 10.96 -25.41
N GLY A 791 -21.33 10.30 -26.10
CA GLY A 791 -21.43 10.33 -27.57
C GLY A 791 -21.94 11.67 -28.13
N TRP A 792 -21.42 12.80 -27.66
CA TRP A 792 -21.82 14.15 -28.07
C TRP A 792 -20.60 15.05 -28.33
N ASP A 793 -20.10 14.97 -29.57
CA ASP A 793 -19.29 16.01 -30.20
C ASP A 793 -19.93 16.39 -31.55
N SER A 794 -21.25 16.59 -31.55
CA SER A 794 -22.00 16.93 -32.77
C SER A 794 -23.21 17.81 -32.44
N GLY A 795 -23.05 19.14 -32.56
CA GLY A 795 -24.23 20.01 -32.75
C GLY A 795 -24.32 21.33 -32.00
N SER A 796 -23.25 21.89 -31.44
CA SER A 796 -23.29 23.31 -30.98
C SER A 796 -21.98 24.06 -31.24
N GLN A 797 -21.54 24.07 -32.50
CA GLN A 797 -20.98 25.29 -33.06
C GLN A 797 -22.15 26.05 -33.68
N SER A 798 -22.87 26.80 -32.85
CA SER A 798 -23.69 27.89 -33.35
C SER A 798 -22.75 29.01 -33.78
N GLU A 799 -22.83 29.31 -35.08
CA GLU A 799 -22.41 30.54 -35.71
C GLU A 799 -22.63 31.74 -34.79
N GLU A 800 -21.55 32.38 -34.34
CA GLU A 800 -21.53 33.79 -33.94
C GLU A 800 -20.06 34.20 -33.85
N ASP A 801 -19.55 34.74 -34.97
CA ASP A 801 -18.54 35.80 -35.02
C ASP A 801 -18.41 36.22 -36.51
N ASP A 802 -19.33 37.11 -36.90
CA ASP A 802 -19.10 38.18 -37.88
C ASP A 802 -18.80 39.48 -37.11
#